data_AF-A0A6P0Q0M9-F1
#
_entry.id   AF-A0A6P0Q0M9-F1
#
_cell.length_a   1.000
_cell.length_b   1.000
_cell.length_c   1.000
_cell.angle_alpha   90.00
_cell.angle_beta   90.00
_cell.angle_gamma   90.00
#
_symmetry.space_group_name_H-M   'P 1'
#
loop_
_entity.id
_entity.type
_entity.pdbx_description
1 polymer ?
#
loop_
_entity_poly.entity_id
_entity_poly.type
_entity_poly.pdbx_seq_one_letter_code
_entity_poly.pdbx_strand_id
1 'polypeptide(L)'
;EDGWFNTGDLGFIQAGNLTITGRQKDVIIINGLNYYSHEIEAVVEELSGIEVSYTAACAVREADGNTDKLAIFLSTEKTDDNELINLLKEIRSVVVKSIGINPDYLIPVDKELIPKTAIGKIQRTQLKQRFEAGEFKSIQKRFDILLENSNTVPKWFYRPKWRDKETVICKYPTEKGLTLIFVDGLGLGNLLWNNLQQNNQDCLKIKTTSLEFNKIDENCYSIAPGNRQHYQQLLESIALTKAPISRIIHLTQYQEYEEITKVESIEQSNSQGIYSLLHLIQSLEKIQGTKHPVELLWVSSYSQSVLPTDKIACEKATVLGLLKTIPMEMPWLSCRHIDLPVADLEVNSNYIWQELWDVCPDSEIAYRDGKRLVSGIEAVDMTSAPQQELPFKQGGIYLLSGGLGGIGIKVAKYLLEYYQAKLILVGRTPLDEISDKNQTYQQLQQLGEVTYEAVDICNLEKLQQIVGKTISEWGGQLDGVIHLAGIYQEKMLVSETKESIARVLKPKVWGTLALHELLKENPEGLFVHFSSIFGLFGGISIGAYSAANRFMQTFCDYQKSHNSIKSYCLAWSAWDETGMSRGYQIEKLKRQQRDRGYYSMSPLQGMYSFLASLSCHHTNLLVGLDGSKPQIQRWSFDCQSLQQLTAYFTAKTGFIMNQLQKLEVRDRFGQRTDCRWIQQAQIPLTETGEIDREQLITSELVGYSTHQQTKPRNETERQLVAIFQEVLGVLSVGIHDNFFELKGDSLKMTQVVSRVRETLNVELPVSRLFESSTVAKLSDLFEERDNSHLSLAKQLQTASNNQENREEIEL
;
A
#
# COMPACT_ATOMS: atom_id res chain seq x y z
N GLU A 1 -49.97 -48.66 -4.03
CA GLU A 1 -51.07 -49.63 -4.24
C GLU A 1 -50.64 -50.82 -5.10
N ASP A 2 -49.33 -51.03 -5.25
CA ASP A 2 -48.68 -52.03 -6.12
C ASP A 2 -47.53 -52.77 -5.40
N GLY A 3 -47.33 -52.51 -4.10
CA GLY A 3 -46.35 -53.18 -3.25
C GLY A 3 -44.89 -52.76 -3.45
N TRP A 4 -44.60 -51.88 -4.41
CA TRP A 4 -43.26 -51.37 -4.67
C TRP A 4 -42.85 -50.30 -3.64
N PHE A 5 -41.67 -50.49 -3.04
CA PHE A 5 -41.09 -49.59 -2.06
C PHE A 5 -40.08 -48.67 -2.75
N ASN A 6 -40.33 -47.35 -2.73
CA ASN A 6 -39.37 -46.38 -3.24
C ASN A 6 -38.23 -46.20 -2.23
N THR A 7 -37.08 -46.81 -2.51
CA THR A 7 -35.89 -46.75 -1.65
C THR A 7 -35.22 -45.38 -1.66
N GLY A 8 -35.41 -44.58 -2.72
CA GLY A 8 -34.66 -43.35 -2.97
C GLY A 8 -33.19 -43.57 -3.36
N ASP A 9 -32.76 -44.83 -3.54
CA ASP A 9 -31.45 -45.17 -4.07
C ASP A 9 -31.45 -45.03 -5.59
N LEU A 10 -30.43 -44.36 -6.14
CA LEU A 10 -30.19 -44.23 -7.57
C LEU A 10 -29.36 -45.42 -8.04
N GLY A 11 -29.73 -46.01 -9.16
CA GLY A 11 -29.01 -47.15 -9.71
C GLY A 11 -29.58 -47.61 -11.03
N PHE A 12 -28.90 -48.55 -11.67
CA PHE A 12 -29.37 -49.21 -12.88
C PHE A 12 -29.26 -50.72 -12.71
N ILE A 13 -30.08 -51.47 -13.46
CA ILE A 13 -30.02 -52.92 -13.50
C ILE A 13 -29.34 -53.34 -14.79
N GLN A 14 -28.25 -54.10 -14.69
CA GLN A 14 -27.53 -54.65 -15.83
C GLN A 14 -27.37 -56.16 -15.64
N ALA A 15 -27.78 -56.94 -16.65
CA ALA A 15 -27.76 -58.41 -16.62
C ALA A 15 -28.43 -59.03 -15.37
N GLY A 16 -29.52 -58.41 -14.89
CA GLY A 16 -30.26 -58.87 -13.70
C GLY A 16 -29.64 -58.44 -12.35
N ASN A 17 -28.50 -57.75 -12.36
CA ASN A 17 -27.85 -57.25 -11.15
C ASN A 17 -28.13 -55.75 -10.97
N LEU A 18 -28.58 -55.35 -9.79
CA LEU A 18 -28.74 -53.95 -9.41
C LEU A 18 -27.37 -53.35 -9.04
N THR A 19 -26.99 -52.27 -9.73
CA THR A 19 -25.81 -51.45 -9.40
C THR A 19 -26.29 -50.11 -8.89
N ILE A 20 -26.00 -49.83 -7.62
CA ILE A 20 -26.36 -48.55 -6.98
C ILE A 20 -25.28 -47.52 -7.35
N THR A 21 -25.72 -46.39 -7.88
CA THR A 21 -24.86 -45.25 -8.28
C THR A 21 -24.95 -44.09 -7.29
N GLY A 22 -25.87 -44.12 -6.33
CA GLY A 22 -25.97 -43.12 -5.29
C GLY A 22 -27.29 -43.15 -4.53
N ARG A 23 -27.54 -42.12 -3.72
CA ARG A 23 -28.81 -41.89 -3.02
C ARG A 23 -29.34 -40.52 -3.38
N GLN A 24 -30.61 -40.43 -3.76
CA GLN A 24 -31.23 -39.18 -4.20
C GLN A 24 -31.17 -38.06 -3.14
N LYS A 25 -31.08 -38.40 -1.85
CA LYS A 25 -31.00 -37.44 -0.73
C LYS A 25 -29.57 -37.07 -0.29
N ASP A 26 -28.52 -37.73 -0.80
CA ASP A 26 -27.13 -37.55 -0.37
C ASP A 26 -26.22 -36.92 -1.46
N VAL A 27 -26.80 -36.51 -2.60
CA VAL A 27 -26.10 -35.85 -3.72
C VAL A 27 -26.09 -34.33 -3.52
N ILE A 28 -24.91 -33.73 -3.63
CA ILE A 28 -24.66 -32.29 -3.65
C ILE A 28 -24.53 -31.87 -5.12
N ILE A 29 -25.35 -30.91 -5.58
CA ILE A 29 -25.36 -30.48 -6.98
C ILE A 29 -24.81 -29.05 -7.09
N ILE A 30 -23.61 -28.92 -7.66
CA ILE A 30 -22.93 -27.62 -7.77
C ILE A 30 -22.59 -27.38 -9.24
N ASN A 31 -23.13 -26.29 -9.81
CA ASN A 31 -22.98 -25.93 -11.23
C ASN A 31 -23.35 -27.06 -12.22
N GLY A 32 -24.34 -27.88 -11.87
CA GLY A 32 -24.81 -29.01 -12.68
C GLY A 32 -23.95 -30.28 -12.58
N LEU A 33 -22.92 -30.30 -11.74
CA LEU A 33 -22.13 -31.48 -11.41
C LEU A 33 -22.60 -32.09 -10.08
N ASN A 34 -22.64 -33.42 -10.03
CA ASN A 34 -23.05 -34.18 -8.86
C ASN A 34 -21.83 -34.60 -8.05
N TYR A 35 -21.86 -34.33 -6.75
CA TYR A 35 -20.85 -34.75 -5.78
C TYR A 35 -21.52 -35.55 -4.67
N TYR A 36 -20.82 -36.53 -4.11
CA TYR A 36 -21.35 -37.38 -3.06
C TYR A 36 -20.76 -37.03 -1.70
N SER A 37 -21.64 -36.77 -0.73
CA SER A 37 -21.22 -36.31 0.60
C SER A 37 -20.21 -37.27 1.27
N HIS A 38 -20.45 -38.58 1.14
CA HIS A 38 -19.59 -39.60 1.76
C HIS A 38 -18.20 -39.73 1.13
N GLU A 39 -18.03 -39.42 -0.16
CA GLU A 39 -16.72 -39.41 -0.82
C GLU A 39 -15.89 -38.22 -0.34
N ILE A 40 -16.53 -37.05 -0.20
CA ILE A 40 -15.89 -35.85 0.34
C ILE A 40 -15.48 -36.09 1.80
N GLU A 41 -16.38 -36.64 2.62
CA GLU A 41 -16.12 -36.95 4.03
C GLU A 41 -14.94 -37.93 4.18
N ALA A 42 -14.91 -39.02 3.40
CA ALA A 42 -13.83 -40.00 3.45
C ALA A 42 -12.46 -39.36 3.13
N VAL A 43 -12.40 -38.53 2.09
CA VAL A 43 -11.17 -37.82 1.69
C VAL A 43 -10.68 -36.86 2.79
N VAL A 44 -11.59 -36.22 3.51
CA VAL A 44 -11.24 -35.33 4.64
C VAL A 44 -10.81 -36.13 5.86
N GLU A 45 -11.44 -37.27 6.15
CA GLU A 45 -11.13 -38.13 7.29
C GLU A 45 -9.79 -38.88 7.16
N GLU A 46 -9.19 -38.94 5.98
CA GLU A 46 -7.82 -39.44 5.79
C GLU A 46 -6.73 -38.52 6.38
N LEU A 47 -7.08 -37.27 6.68
CA LEU A 47 -6.13 -36.28 7.19
C LEU A 47 -5.86 -36.43 8.69
N SER A 48 -4.59 -36.26 9.08
CA SER A 48 -4.20 -36.37 10.49
C SER A 48 -4.82 -35.24 11.34
N GLY A 49 -5.40 -35.63 12.46
CA GLY A 49 -6.07 -34.69 13.38
C GLY A 49 -7.53 -34.39 13.04
N ILE A 50 -8.11 -35.06 12.03
CA ILE A 50 -9.56 -35.11 11.82
C ILE A 50 -10.13 -36.32 12.53
N GLU A 51 -11.27 -36.13 13.17
CA GLU A 51 -11.97 -37.22 13.82
C GLU A 51 -12.83 -38.01 12.85
N VAL A 52 -12.51 -39.29 12.73
CA VAL A 52 -13.23 -40.25 11.89
C VAL A 52 -14.69 -40.35 12.31
N SER A 53 -15.61 -40.42 11.35
CA SER A 53 -17.07 -40.40 11.55
C SER A 53 -17.64 -39.07 12.04
N TYR A 54 -16.83 -38.03 12.26
CA TYR A 54 -17.29 -36.69 12.67
C TYR A 54 -16.97 -35.63 11.61
N THR A 55 -17.09 -36.01 10.33
CA THR A 55 -17.06 -35.09 9.19
C THR A 55 -18.38 -35.16 8.43
N ALA A 56 -18.97 -34.02 8.09
CA ALA A 56 -20.22 -33.94 7.34
C ALA A 56 -20.11 -32.96 6.17
N ALA A 57 -20.30 -33.44 4.94
CA ALA A 57 -20.40 -32.60 3.75
C ALA A 57 -21.87 -32.31 3.42
N CYS A 58 -22.22 -31.03 3.27
CA CYS A 58 -23.59 -30.57 3.07
C CYS A 58 -23.70 -29.58 1.91
N ALA A 59 -24.76 -29.72 1.11
CA ALA A 59 -25.21 -28.70 0.17
C ALA A 59 -25.99 -27.61 0.93
N VAL A 60 -25.37 -26.43 1.10
CA VAL A 60 -26.00 -25.26 1.75
C VAL A 60 -26.37 -24.22 0.71
N ARG A 61 -27.43 -23.45 0.97
CA ARG A 61 -27.89 -22.41 0.04
C ARG A 61 -28.03 -21.08 0.79
N GLU A 62 -27.40 -20.04 0.25
CA GLU A 62 -27.65 -18.67 0.71
C GLU A 62 -28.98 -18.19 0.14
N ALA A 63 -29.66 -17.28 0.85
CA ALA A 63 -31.01 -16.80 0.51
C ALA A 63 -31.13 -16.27 -0.94
N ASP A 64 -30.05 -15.72 -1.49
CA ASP A 64 -30.00 -15.11 -2.83
C ASP A 64 -29.27 -15.97 -3.89
N GLY A 65 -28.89 -17.21 -3.53
CA GLY A 65 -28.11 -18.11 -4.39
C GLY A 65 -28.97 -18.99 -5.30
N ASN A 66 -28.62 -19.06 -6.58
CA ASN A 66 -29.24 -20.00 -7.54
C ASN A 66 -28.54 -21.37 -7.62
N THR A 67 -27.43 -21.55 -6.89
CA THR A 67 -26.65 -22.80 -6.86
C THR A 67 -26.37 -23.19 -5.42
N ASP A 68 -26.31 -24.49 -5.14
CA ASP A 68 -25.84 -24.98 -3.85
C ASP A 68 -24.34 -24.70 -3.70
N LYS A 69 -23.91 -24.50 -2.45
CA LYS A 69 -22.52 -24.34 -2.02
C LYS A 69 -22.11 -25.51 -1.15
N LEU A 70 -20.81 -25.83 -1.13
CA LEU A 70 -20.28 -26.94 -0.32
C LEU A 70 -19.85 -26.43 1.07
N ALA A 71 -20.54 -26.89 2.12
CA ALA A 71 -20.11 -26.73 3.50
C ALA A 71 -19.61 -28.06 4.06
N ILE A 72 -18.42 -28.06 4.68
CA ILE A 72 -17.85 -29.21 5.38
C ILE A 72 -17.78 -28.88 6.87
N PHE A 73 -18.54 -29.60 7.67
CA PHE A 73 -18.45 -29.59 9.12
C PHE A 73 -17.45 -30.67 9.54
N LEU A 74 -16.53 -30.34 10.43
CA LEU A 74 -15.51 -31.28 10.89
C LEU A 74 -15.26 -31.12 12.38
N SER A 75 -14.91 -32.21 13.04
CA SER A 75 -14.39 -32.19 14.40
C SER A 75 -12.90 -32.51 14.41
N THR A 76 -12.15 -31.79 15.24
CA THR A 76 -10.70 -31.89 15.35
C THR A 76 -10.27 -31.63 16.79
N GLU A 77 -9.26 -32.37 17.24
CA GLU A 77 -8.64 -32.17 18.56
C GLU A 77 -7.67 -30.98 18.57
N LYS A 78 -7.37 -30.40 17.40
CA LYS A 78 -6.45 -29.26 17.26
C LYS A 78 -7.11 -27.97 17.74
N THR A 79 -6.63 -27.45 18.86
CA THR A 79 -7.15 -26.20 19.47
C THR A 79 -6.30 -24.97 19.19
N ASP A 80 -5.04 -25.15 18.76
CA ASP A 80 -4.15 -24.03 18.39
C ASP A 80 -4.54 -23.44 17.03
N ASP A 81 -4.61 -22.11 16.96
CA ASP A 81 -5.07 -21.40 15.75
C ASP A 81 -4.15 -21.63 14.55
N ASN A 82 -2.82 -21.74 14.73
CA ASN A 82 -1.90 -21.97 13.61
C ASN A 82 -2.02 -23.41 13.07
N GLU A 83 -2.11 -24.38 13.96
CA GLU A 83 -2.31 -25.77 13.57
C GLU A 83 -3.65 -25.97 12.84
N LEU A 84 -4.69 -25.27 13.29
CA LEU A 84 -6.02 -25.31 12.70
C LEU A 84 -6.04 -24.61 11.32
N ILE A 85 -5.37 -23.47 11.16
CA ILE A 85 -5.20 -22.80 9.86
C ILE A 85 -4.53 -23.74 8.84
N ASN A 86 -3.46 -24.42 9.26
CA ASN A 86 -2.72 -25.35 8.40
C ASN A 86 -3.60 -26.54 8.00
N LEU A 87 -4.34 -27.11 8.96
CA LEU A 87 -5.29 -28.20 8.70
C LEU A 87 -6.39 -27.76 7.72
N LEU A 88 -6.99 -26.58 7.89
CA LEU A 88 -8.01 -26.06 6.99
C LEU A 88 -7.49 -25.82 5.57
N LYS A 89 -6.25 -25.35 5.42
CA LYS A 89 -5.58 -25.21 4.11
C LYS A 89 -5.33 -26.57 3.46
N GLU A 90 -4.92 -27.56 4.24
CA GLU A 90 -4.68 -28.93 3.79
C GLU A 90 -5.99 -29.61 3.32
N ILE A 91 -7.06 -29.52 4.11
CA ILE A 91 -8.40 -30.01 3.74
C ILE A 91 -8.82 -29.43 2.39
N ARG A 92 -8.72 -28.10 2.23
CA ARG A 92 -9.09 -27.42 0.98
C ARG A 92 -8.26 -27.95 -0.20
N SER A 93 -6.95 -28.11 -0.01
CA SER A 93 -6.05 -28.63 -1.04
C SER A 93 -6.40 -30.06 -1.46
N VAL A 94 -6.67 -30.94 -0.49
CA VAL A 94 -6.97 -32.35 -0.74
C VAL A 94 -8.35 -32.51 -1.39
N VAL A 95 -9.38 -31.79 -0.93
CA VAL A 95 -10.72 -31.85 -1.56
C VAL A 95 -10.67 -31.34 -3.00
N VAL A 96 -9.94 -30.25 -3.28
CA VAL A 96 -9.76 -29.76 -4.66
C VAL A 96 -9.01 -30.78 -5.52
N LYS A 97 -7.96 -31.39 -4.98
CA LYS A 97 -7.12 -32.35 -5.72
C LYS A 97 -7.84 -33.67 -6.00
N SER A 98 -8.58 -34.19 -5.03
CA SER A 98 -9.19 -35.53 -5.09
C SER A 98 -10.62 -35.51 -5.62
N ILE A 99 -11.42 -34.50 -5.25
CA ILE A 99 -12.84 -34.40 -5.64
C ILE A 99 -13.05 -33.39 -6.79
N GLY A 100 -12.14 -32.43 -6.97
CA GLY A 100 -12.24 -31.42 -8.03
C GLY A 100 -13.12 -30.22 -7.69
N ILE A 101 -13.53 -30.07 -6.42
CA ILE A 101 -14.35 -28.95 -5.94
C ILE A 101 -13.64 -28.19 -4.82
N ASN A 102 -13.77 -26.87 -4.81
CA ASN A 102 -13.28 -26.02 -3.73
C ASN A 102 -14.40 -25.81 -2.70
N PRO A 103 -14.25 -26.25 -1.43
CA PRO A 103 -15.25 -26.03 -0.39
C PRO A 103 -15.52 -24.54 -0.16
N ASP A 104 -16.79 -24.13 -0.11
CA ASP A 104 -17.16 -22.75 0.22
C ASP A 104 -16.94 -22.48 1.72
N TYR A 105 -17.36 -23.42 2.57
CA TYR A 105 -17.26 -23.30 4.02
C TYR A 105 -16.55 -24.52 4.63
N LEU A 106 -15.57 -24.25 5.51
CA LEU A 106 -14.99 -25.24 6.40
C LEU A 106 -15.32 -24.81 7.83
N ILE A 107 -16.03 -25.66 8.57
CA ILE A 107 -16.65 -25.27 9.84
C ILE A 107 -16.21 -26.27 10.92
N PRO A 108 -15.09 -26.00 11.61
CA PRO A 108 -14.68 -26.73 12.80
C PRO A 108 -15.73 -26.58 13.90
N VAL A 109 -16.24 -27.70 14.40
CA VAL A 109 -17.23 -27.76 15.48
C VAL A 109 -16.91 -28.87 16.48
N ASP A 110 -17.37 -28.70 17.71
CA ASP A 110 -17.30 -29.76 18.72
C ASP A 110 -18.13 -30.98 18.29
N LYS A 111 -17.71 -32.18 18.71
CA LYS A 111 -18.34 -33.45 18.30
C LYS A 111 -19.84 -33.46 18.56
N GLU A 112 -20.27 -32.89 19.68
CA GLU A 112 -21.67 -32.86 20.11
C GLU A 112 -22.55 -32.04 19.16
N LEU A 113 -21.95 -31.10 18.41
CA LEU A 113 -22.66 -30.27 17.44
C LEU A 113 -22.88 -30.98 16.11
N ILE A 114 -22.26 -32.14 15.87
CA ILE A 114 -22.50 -32.98 14.69
C ILE A 114 -23.56 -34.03 15.05
N PRO A 115 -24.84 -33.79 14.73
CA PRO A 115 -25.92 -34.66 15.14
C PRO A 115 -25.82 -36.03 14.46
N LYS A 116 -25.90 -37.08 15.27
CA LYS A 116 -26.01 -38.47 14.80
C LYS A 116 -27.34 -39.07 15.23
N THR A 117 -27.83 -40.02 14.44
CA THR A 117 -28.94 -40.90 14.83
C THR A 117 -28.49 -41.90 15.89
N ALA A 118 -29.43 -42.59 16.55
CA ALA A 118 -29.11 -43.63 17.54
C ALA A 118 -28.23 -44.77 16.99
N ILE A 119 -28.22 -44.97 15.67
CA ILE A 119 -27.38 -45.95 14.95
C ILE A 119 -26.09 -45.35 14.38
N GLY A 120 -25.72 -44.13 14.77
CA GLY A 120 -24.46 -43.47 14.40
C GLY A 120 -24.43 -42.75 13.05
N LYS A 121 -25.53 -42.72 12.28
CA LYS A 121 -25.57 -41.97 11.00
C LYS A 121 -25.66 -40.46 11.24
N ILE A 122 -24.83 -39.69 10.53
CA ILE A 122 -24.82 -38.22 10.54
C ILE A 122 -26.14 -37.67 9.97
N GLN A 123 -26.74 -36.70 10.67
CA GLN A 123 -27.97 -36.02 10.27
C GLN A 123 -27.67 -34.74 9.48
N ARG A 124 -27.22 -34.88 8.22
CA ARG A 124 -26.83 -33.75 7.33
C ARG A 124 -27.92 -32.70 7.17
N THR A 125 -29.18 -33.12 7.07
CA THR A 125 -30.33 -32.20 6.95
C THR A 125 -30.46 -31.27 8.15
N GLN A 126 -30.18 -31.77 9.36
CA GLN A 126 -30.23 -30.96 10.57
C GLN A 126 -29.08 -29.94 10.61
N LEU A 127 -27.86 -30.34 10.21
CA LEU A 127 -26.73 -29.41 10.08
C LEU A 127 -27.00 -28.30 9.06
N LYS A 128 -27.56 -28.66 7.90
CA LYS A 128 -27.98 -27.70 6.87
C LYS A 128 -28.96 -26.68 7.43
N GLN A 129 -30.02 -27.12 8.12
CA GLN A 129 -31.01 -26.22 8.72
C GLN A 129 -30.41 -25.29 9.78
N ARG A 130 -29.53 -25.82 10.64
CA ARG A 130 -28.81 -25.02 11.65
C ARG A 130 -27.87 -23.99 11.02
N PHE A 131 -27.23 -24.34 9.91
CA PHE A 131 -26.40 -23.42 9.13
C PHE A 131 -27.23 -22.31 8.50
N GLU A 132 -28.34 -22.65 7.84
CA GLU A 132 -29.25 -21.69 7.21
C GLU A 132 -29.93 -20.79 8.25
N ALA A 133 -30.17 -21.30 9.46
CA ALA A 133 -30.62 -20.50 10.60
C ALA A 133 -29.54 -19.56 11.18
N GLY A 134 -28.28 -19.70 10.74
CA GLY A 134 -27.17 -18.83 11.13
C GLY A 134 -26.46 -19.21 12.43
N GLU A 135 -26.69 -20.40 12.98
CA GLU A 135 -26.11 -20.84 14.26
C GLU A 135 -24.57 -20.85 14.24
N PHE A 136 -23.96 -21.12 13.09
CA PHE A 136 -22.51 -21.22 12.94
C PHE A 136 -21.83 -19.90 12.50
N LYS A 137 -22.55 -18.77 12.46
CA LYS A 137 -21.99 -17.48 11.98
C LYS A 137 -20.79 -16.99 12.78
N SER A 138 -20.78 -17.20 14.09
CA SER A 138 -19.66 -16.81 14.96
C SER A 138 -18.39 -17.62 14.65
N ILE A 139 -18.53 -18.91 14.41
CA ILE A 139 -17.45 -19.83 14.03
C ILE A 139 -16.92 -19.45 12.65
N GLN A 140 -17.80 -19.23 11.67
CA GLN A 140 -17.43 -18.76 10.34
C GLN A 140 -16.62 -17.46 10.43
N LYS A 141 -17.11 -16.47 11.19
CA LYS A 141 -16.41 -15.20 11.39
C LYS A 141 -15.02 -15.38 11.99
N ARG A 142 -14.86 -16.25 12.99
CA ARG A 142 -13.55 -16.54 13.59
C ARG A 142 -12.58 -17.09 12.54
N PHE A 143 -12.99 -18.09 11.76
CA PHE A 143 -12.12 -18.71 10.76
C PHE A 143 -11.88 -17.83 9.54
N ASP A 144 -12.84 -17.01 9.15
CA ASP A 144 -12.64 -15.98 8.12
C ASP A 144 -11.50 -15.06 8.54
N ILE A 145 -11.52 -14.55 9.79
CA ILE A 145 -10.46 -13.71 10.38
C ILE A 145 -9.12 -14.44 10.41
N LEU A 146 -9.08 -15.68 10.92
CA LEU A 146 -7.85 -16.46 11.02
C LEU A 146 -7.23 -16.80 9.65
N LEU A 147 -8.07 -17.03 8.63
CA LEU A 147 -7.62 -17.36 7.28
C LEU A 147 -7.35 -16.14 6.41
N GLU A 148 -7.65 -14.92 6.89
CA GLU A 148 -7.56 -13.66 6.15
C GLU A 148 -8.20 -13.75 4.75
N ASN A 149 -9.37 -14.40 4.67
CA ASN A 149 -10.00 -14.71 3.39
C ASN A 149 -10.79 -13.51 2.82
N SER A 150 -11.47 -13.73 1.69
CA SER A 150 -12.23 -12.70 0.96
C SER A 150 -13.42 -12.09 1.73
N ASN A 151 -13.81 -12.67 2.87
CA ASN A 151 -14.87 -12.13 3.74
C ASN A 151 -14.33 -11.19 4.82
N THR A 152 -13.01 -11.02 4.90
CA THR A 152 -12.36 -10.12 5.87
C THR A 152 -11.89 -8.83 5.23
N VAL A 153 -11.71 -7.82 6.08
CA VAL A 153 -11.05 -6.57 5.72
C VAL A 153 -9.62 -6.59 6.27
N PRO A 154 -8.59 -6.69 5.41
CA PRO A 154 -7.19 -6.64 5.85
C PRO A 154 -6.81 -5.31 6.52
N LYS A 155 -5.67 -5.30 7.22
CA LYS A 155 -5.06 -4.11 7.83
C LYS A 155 -4.37 -3.22 6.77
N TRP A 156 -5.15 -2.74 5.81
CA TRP A 156 -4.66 -2.04 4.61
C TRP A 156 -5.06 -0.56 4.53
N PHE A 157 -5.49 0.02 5.65
CA PHE A 157 -5.88 1.42 5.76
C PHE A 157 -4.71 2.28 6.19
N TYR A 158 -4.50 3.37 5.47
CA TYR A 158 -3.48 4.37 5.77
C TYR A 158 -4.07 5.76 5.66
N ARG A 159 -3.43 6.74 6.29
CA ARG A 159 -3.75 8.15 6.11
C ARG A 159 -2.48 8.93 5.73
N PRO A 160 -2.59 10.00 4.91
CA PRO A 160 -1.52 10.96 4.77
C PRO A 160 -1.18 11.58 6.13
N LYS A 161 0.10 11.79 6.39
CA LYS A 161 0.58 12.45 7.62
C LYS A 161 1.84 13.25 7.31
N TRP A 162 1.99 14.38 7.99
CA TRP A 162 3.17 15.24 7.91
C TRP A 162 4.08 14.99 9.12
N ARG A 163 5.39 15.00 8.92
CA ARG A 163 6.39 14.87 10.00
C ARG A 163 7.50 15.89 9.86
N ASP A 164 7.95 16.39 11.01
CA ASP A 164 9.19 17.17 11.12
C ASP A 164 10.36 16.34 10.55
N LYS A 165 11.09 16.93 9.61
CA LYS A 165 12.32 16.36 9.06
C LYS A 165 13.25 17.48 8.60
N GLU A 166 14.38 17.62 9.29
CA GLU A 166 15.42 18.59 8.94
C GLU A 166 16.11 18.23 7.62
N THR A 167 16.65 19.25 6.94
CA THR A 167 17.46 19.07 5.73
C THR A 167 18.84 18.53 6.08
N VAL A 168 19.44 17.80 5.14
CA VAL A 168 20.84 17.40 5.24
C VAL A 168 21.61 18.20 4.18
N ILE A 169 22.26 19.28 4.62
CA ILE A 169 22.86 20.25 3.69
C ILE A 169 24.21 19.76 3.17
N CYS A 170 24.34 19.61 1.86
CA CYS A 170 25.63 19.41 1.21
C CYS A 170 26.42 20.73 1.15
N LYS A 171 27.64 20.75 1.69
CA LYS A 171 28.50 21.95 1.72
C LYS A 171 29.18 22.30 0.39
N TYR A 172 28.97 21.50 -0.65
CA TYR A 172 29.65 21.69 -1.94
C TYR A 172 28.62 21.85 -3.07
N PRO A 173 28.60 22.99 -3.77
CA PRO A 173 27.73 23.17 -4.92
C PRO A 173 28.15 22.22 -6.04
N THR A 174 27.15 21.63 -6.68
CA THR A 174 27.27 20.79 -7.87
C THR A 174 27.26 21.56 -9.18
N GLU A 175 27.63 20.86 -10.25
CA GLU A 175 27.85 21.26 -11.65
C GLU A 175 27.33 22.65 -12.08
N LYS A 176 28.21 23.39 -12.75
CA LYS A 176 27.89 24.64 -13.46
C LYS A 176 26.87 24.39 -14.56
N GLY A 177 25.59 24.57 -14.27
CA GLY A 177 24.51 24.53 -15.24
C GLY A 177 23.57 25.72 -15.09
N LEU A 178 22.72 25.93 -16.08
CA LEU A 178 21.80 27.05 -16.09
C LEU A 178 20.62 26.79 -15.15
N THR A 179 20.26 27.80 -14.33
CA THR A 179 19.04 27.80 -13.51
C THR A 179 17.96 28.67 -14.15
N LEU A 180 16.78 28.11 -14.37
CA LEU A 180 15.60 28.87 -14.81
C LEU A 180 14.72 29.22 -13.62
N ILE A 181 14.33 30.49 -13.48
CA ILE A 181 13.47 30.96 -12.38
C ILE A 181 12.20 31.57 -12.97
N PHE A 182 11.08 30.86 -12.82
CA PHE A 182 9.75 31.39 -13.16
C PHE A 182 9.25 32.19 -11.95
N VAL A 183 9.21 33.51 -12.09
CA VAL A 183 8.99 34.41 -10.96
C VAL A 183 7.50 34.55 -10.62
N ASP A 184 7.21 34.67 -9.33
CA ASP A 184 5.90 34.99 -8.77
C ASP A 184 5.59 36.50 -8.83
N GLY A 185 4.35 36.85 -8.48
CA GLY A 185 3.90 38.23 -8.39
C GLY A 185 4.26 38.96 -7.09
N LEU A 186 4.71 38.26 -6.05
CA LEU A 186 4.98 38.79 -4.71
C LEU A 186 6.46 39.18 -4.49
N GLY A 187 7.35 38.74 -5.37
CA GLY A 187 8.76 39.15 -5.41
C GLY A 187 9.76 38.13 -4.88
N LEU A 188 9.32 36.94 -4.43
CA LEU A 188 10.20 35.90 -3.90
C LEU A 188 11.20 35.41 -4.96
N GLY A 189 10.74 35.16 -6.18
CA GLY A 189 11.55 34.75 -7.32
C GLY A 189 12.53 35.82 -7.77
N ASN A 190 12.18 37.10 -7.64
CA ASN A 190 13.11 38.20 -7.94
C ASN A 190 14.25 38.26 -6.91
N LEU A 191 13.95 38.04 -5.62
CA LEU A 191 14.95 37.97 -4.57
C LEU A 191 15.89 36.78 -4.78
N LEU A 192 15.35 35.59 -5.08
CA LEU A 192 16.15 34.41 -5.39
C LEU A 192 17.06 34.60 -6.61
N TRP A 193 16.55 35.24 -7.66
CA TRP A 193 17.34 35.57 -8.84
C TRP A 193 18.52 36.50 -8.50
N ASN A 194 18.28 37.55 -7.71
CA ASN A 194 19.35 38.45 -7.25
C ASN A 194 20.40 37.69 -6.42
N ASN A 195 19.96 36.83 -5.49
CA ASN A 195 20.85 36.05 -4.62
C ASN A 195 21.72 35.08 -5.44
N LEU A 196 21.16 34.41 -6.44
CA LEU A 196 21.91 33.50 -7.31
C LEU A 196 22.93 34.24 -8.16
N GLN A 197 22.59 35.42 -8.70
CA GLN A 197 23.54 36.26 -9.43
C GLN A 197 24.69 36.75 -8.56
N GLN A 198 24.42 37.17 -7.32
CA GLN A 198 25.46 37.60 -6.36
C GLN A 198 26.42 36.46 -5.99
N ASN A 199 25.95 35.21 -6.05
CA ASN A 199 26.75 34.00 -5.83
C ASN A 199 27.40 33.45 -7.12
N ASN A 200 27.48 34.26 -8.19
CA ASN A 200 28.06 33.90 -9.49
C ASN A 200 27.46 32.62 -10.11
N GLN A 201 26.15 32.41 -9.95
CA GLN A 201 25.42 31.32 -10.60
C GLN A 201 24.78 31.80 -11.91
N ASP A 202 24.85 30.98 -12.96
CA ASP A 202 24.17 31.27 -14.23
C ASP A 202 22.66 31.04 -14.07
N CYS A 203 21.87 32.12 -14.13
CA CYS A 203 20.43 32.05 -14.00
C CYS A 203 19.66 32.97 -14.95
N LEU A 204 18.52 32.49 -15.44
CA LEU A 204 17.56 33.26 -16.23
C LEU A 204 16.29 33.53 -15.44
N LYS A 205 15.73 34.71 -15.63
CA LYS A 205 14.44 35.13 -15.10
C LYS A 205 13.35 34.96 -16.17
N ILE A 206 12.26 34.29 -15.83
CA ILE A 206 11.14 34.03 -16.72
C ILE A 206 9.87 34.62 -16.09
N LYS A 207 9.28 35.60 -16.75
CA LYS A 207 8.00 36.19 -16.37
C LYS A 207 6.87 35.47 -17.10
N THR A 208 5.80 35.12 -16.39
CA THR A 208 4.62 34.44 -16.96
C THR A 208 3.40 35.37 -17.07
N THR A 209 3.62 36.68 -17.21
CA THR A 209 2.57 37.71 -17.19
C THR A 209 2.23 38.28 -18.57
N SER A 210 2.93 37.87 -19.63
CA SER A 210 2.70 38.40 -20.99
C SER A 210 1.80 37.50 -21.81
N LEU A 211 1.07 38.10 -22.75
CA LEU A 211 0.30 37.40 -23.79
C LEU A 211 1.20 36.96 -24.96
N GLU A 212 2.40 37.52 -25.09
CA GLU A 212 3.33 37.29 -26.20
C GLU A 212 4.67 36.73 -25.71
N PHE A 213 5.39 36.03 -26.59
CA PHE A 213 6.75 35.60 -26.33
C PHE A 213 7.72 36.76 -26.57
N ASN A 214 8.50 37.12 -25.54
CA ASN A 214 9.47 38.20 -25.63
C ASN A 214 10.79 37.84 -24.92
N LYS A 215 11.92 37.95 -25.62
CA LYS A 215 13.24 38.02 -24.99
C LYS A 215 13.47 39.49 -24.59
N ILE A 216 13.30 39.80 -23.30
CA ILE A 216 13.41 41.18 -22.79
C ILE A 216 14.88 41.63 -22.82
N ASP A 217 15.78 40.76 -22.36
CA ASP A 217 17.23 40.93 -22.41
C ASP A 217 17.94 39.56 -22.42
N GLU A 218 19.27 39.53 -22.31
CA GLU A 218 20.06 38.27 -22.33
C GLU A 218 19.79 37.33 -21.15
N ASN A 219 19.20 37.84 -20.06
CA ASN A 219 18.95 37.10 -18.82
C ASN A 219 17.46 37.09 -18.42
N CYS A 220 16.56 37.68 -19.23
CA CYS A 220 15.14 37.82 -18.91
C CYS A 220 14.23 37.53 -20.10
N TYR A 221 13.27 36.64 -19.90
CA TYR A 221 12.23 36.27 -20.87
C TYR A 221 10.84 36.52 -20.32
N SER A 222 9.86 36.67 -21.21
CA SER A 222 8.45 36.74 -20.88
C SER A 222 7.65 35.79 -21.77
N ILE A 223 6.75 35.03 -21.17
CA ILE A 223 5.93 34.01 -21.83
C ILE A 223 4.50 34.02 -21.31
N ALA A 224 3.61 33.35 -22.05
CA ALA A 224 2.25 33.09 -21.64
C ALA A 224 2.20 31.68 -21.03
N PRO A 225 1.72 31.51 -19.79
CA PRO A 225 1.87 30.26 -19.04
C PRO A 225 1.11 29.09 -19.66
N GLY A 226 -0.02 29.36 -20.34
CA GLY A 226 -0.82 28.35 -21.03
C GLY A 226 -0.47 28.15 -22.52
N ASN A 227 0.61 28.76 -23.03
CA ASN A 227 0.96 28.68 -24.44
C ASN A 227 2.17 27.77 -24.69
N ARG A 228 1.90 26.58 -25.23
CA ARG A 228 2.93 25.58 -25.59
C ARG A 228 4.07 26.15 -26.45
N GLN A 229 3.75 26.99 -27.44
CA GLN A 229 4.74 27.50 -28.39
C GLN A 229 5.76 28.41 -27.69
N HIS A 230 5.34 29.16 -26.67
CA HIS A 230 6.25 30.06 -25.94
C HIS A 230 7.30 29.28 -25.14
N TYR A 231 6.94 28.13 -24.55
CA TYR A 231 7.91 27.25 -23.88
C TYR A 231 8.90 26.65 -24.87
N GLN A 232 8.44 26.27 -26.06
CA GLN A 232 9.31 25.77 -27.11
C GLN A 232 10.30 26.87 -27.56
N GLN A 233 9.81 28.07 -27.87
CA GLN A 233 10.66 29.21 -28.28
C GLN A 233 11.66 29.62 -27.19
N LEU A 234 11.23 29.60 -25.91
CA LEU A 234 12.10 29.87 -24.77
C LEU A 234 13.27 28.90 -24.72
N LEU A 235 12.98 27.61 -24.71
CA LEU A 235 14.01 26.58 -24.56
C LEU A 235 14.89 26.46 -25.82
N GLU A 236 14.35 26.70 -27.03
CA GLU A 236 15.13 26.76 -28.27
C GLU A 236 16.11 27.95 -28.24
N SER A 237 15.67 29.12 -27.77
CA SER A 237 16.53 30.30 -27.61
C SER A 237 17.67 30.05 -26.62
N ILE A 238 17.39 29.36 -25.52
CA ILE A 238 18.38 29.02 -24.49
C ILE A 238 19.40 28.01 -25.03
N ALA A 239 18.95 26.96 -25.70
CA ALA A 239 19.80 25.89 -26.22
C ALA A 239 20.84 26.37 -27.25
N LEU A 240 20.59 27.50 -27.93
CA LEU A 240 21.52 28.10 -28.89
C LEU A 240 22.67 28.88 -28.24
N THR A 241 22.50 29.37 -27.01
CA THR A 241 23.32 30.48 -26.48
C THR A 241 23.85 30.27 -25.07
N LYS A 242 23.35 29.27 -24.33
CA LYS A 242 23.68 29.08 -22.91
C LYS A 242 24.08 27.64 -22.60
N ALA A 243 24.59 27.45 -21.39
CA ALA A 243 24.84 26.15 -20.78
C ALA A 243 23.55 25.31 -20.69
N PRO A 244 23.64 23.97 -20.62
CA PRO A 244 22.48 23.11 -20.42
C PRO A 244 21.74 23.49 -19.14
N ILE A 245 20.42 23.32 -19.17
CA ILE A 245 19.57 23.56 -18.00
C ILE A 245 19.84 22.45 -17.01
N SER A 246 20.20 22.82 -15.79
CA SER A 246 20.40 21.87 -14.69
C SER A 246 19.29 21.98 -13.64
N ARG A 247 18.64 23.14 -13.57
CA ARG A 247 17.68 23.45 -12.52
C ARG A 247 16.57 24.37 -13.00
N ILE A 248 15.37 24.14 -12.49
CA ILE A 248 14.19 24.96 -12.71
C ILE A 248 13.54 25.21 -11.37
N ILE A 249 13.33 26.48 -11.01
CA ILE A 249 12.56 26.91 -9.84
C ILE A 249 11.31 27.60 -10.36
N HIS A 250 10.14 27.05 -10.05
CA HIS A 250 8.87 27.51 -10.58
C HIS A 250 7.98 28.06 -9.47
N LEU A 251 7.83 29.38 -9.40
CA LEU A 251 7.12 30.06 -8.31
C LEU A 251 5.77 30.63 -8.72
N THR A 252 5.24 30.33 -9.91
CA THR A 252 4.03 31.02 -10.40
C THR A 252 2.80 30.80 -9.51
N GLN A 253 2.75 29.72 -8.71
CA GLN A 253 1.67 29.42 -7.77
C GLN A 253 1.95 29.85 -6.33
N TYR A 254 3.07 30.52 -6.06
CA TYR A 254 3.31 31.25 -4.82
C TYR A 254 2.61 32.62 -4.90
N GLN A 255 1.42 32.69 -4.33
CA GLN A 255 0.49 33.82 -4.47
C GLN A 255 -0.28 34.02 -3.16
N GLU A 256 -0.94 35.17 -3.01
CA GLU A 256 -1.90 35.39 -1.92
C GLU A 256 -3.05 34.38 -1.97
N TYR A 257 -3.71 34.19 -0.82
CA TYR A 257 -4.87 33.29 -0.76
C TYR A 257 -6.07 33.94 -1.44
N GLU A 258 -6.65 33.22 -2.40
CA GLU A 258 -7.93 33.55 -3.02
C GLU A 258 -8.83 32.31 -2.95
N GLU A 259 -10.01 32.48 -2.37
CA GLU A 259 -11.00 31.41 -2.28
C GLU A 259 -11.68 31.22 -3.64
N ILE A 260 -11.64 29.99 -4.17
CA ILE A 260 -12.25 29.70 -5.46
C ILE A 260 -13.74 29.46 -5.32
N THR A 261 -14.49 30.42 -5.85
CA THR A 261 -15.96 30.36 -5.93
C THR A 261 -16.47 30.15 -7.35
N LYS A 262 -15.59 30.15 -8.35
CA LYS A 262 -15.97 30.16 -9.78
C LYS A 262 -15.13 29.20 -10.62
N VAL A 263 -15.78 28.68 -11.67
CA VAL A 263 -15.19 27.74 -12.64
C VAL A 263 -14.03 28.38 -13.42
N GLU A 264 -14.14 29.66 -13.75
CA GLU A 264 -13.14 30.41 -14.51
C GLU A 264 -11.81 30.51 -13.75
N SER A 265 -11.86 30.69 -12.43
CA SER A 265 -10.67 30.78 -11.56
C SER A 265 -9.84 29.50 -11.59
N ILE A 266 -10.48 28.33 -11.73
CA ILE A 266 -9.80 27.03 -11.84
C ILE A 266 -9.07 26.91 -13.16
N GLU A 267 -9.68 27.34 -14.26
CA GLU A 267 -9.05 27.25 -15.57
C GLU A 267 -7.84 28.20 -15.68
N GLN A 268 -7.93 29.37 -15.03
CA GLN A 268 -6.80 30.27 -14.86
C GLN A 268 -5.68 29.61 -14.04
N SER A 269 -6.01 29.01 -12.89
CA SER A 269 -5.01 28.32 -12.06
C SER A 269 -4.39 27.12 -12.78
N ASN A 270 -5.17 26.33 -13.52
CA ASN A 270 -4.66 25.23 -14.34
C ASN A 270 -3.72 25.73 -15.45
N SER A 271 -4.02 26.88 -16.04
CA SER A 271 -3.16 27.51 -17.05
C SER A 271 -1.81 27.95 -16.47
N GLN A 272 -1.79 28.44 -15.23
CA GLN A 272 -0.56 28.82 -14.53
C GLN A 272 0.16 27.63 -13.86
N GLY A 273 -0.57 26.54 -13.61
CA GLY A 273 -0.13 25.33 -12.94
C GLY A 273 0.06 24.16 -13.89
N ILE A 274 -0.91 23.23 -13.91
CA ILE A 274 -0.77 21.93 -14.56
C ILE A 274 -0.45 22.01 -16.07
N TYR A 275 -1.04 22.96 -16.82
CA TYR A 275 -0.76 23.12 -18.25
C TYR A 275 0.61 23.76 -18.49
N SER A 276 0.96 24.77 -17.69
CA SER A 276 2.30 25.37 -17.67
C SER A 276 3.38 24.31 -17.42
N LEU A 277 3.18 23.45 -16.42
CA LEU A 277 4.07 22.32 -16.14
C LEU A 277 4.15 21.34 -17.31
N LEU A 278 3.02 20.96 -17.91
CA LEU A 278 2.99 20.07 -19.07
C LEU A 278 3.81 20.63 -20.24
N HIS A 279 3.59 21.90 -20.59
CA HIS A 279 4.29 22.54 -21.70
C HIS A 279 5.79 22.67 -21.45
N LEU A 280 6.18 22.96 -20.21
CA LEU A 280 7.57 23.00 -19.79
C LEU A 280 8.25 21.65 -20.00
N ILE A 281 7.71 20.55 -19.43
CA ILE A 281 8.35 19.24 -19.50
C ILE A 281 8.39 18.68 -20.93
N GLN A 282 7.35 18.91 -21.72
CA GLN A 282 7.31 18.47 -23.12
C GLN A 282 8.35 19.19 -23.98
N SER A 283 8.53 20.49 -23.73
CA SER A 283 9.53 21.28 -24.45
C SER A 283 10.94 20.88 -24.01
N LEU A 284 11.14 20.60 -22.71
CA LEU A 284 12.42 20.18 -22.16
C LEU A 284 12.85 18.81 -22.66
N GLU A 285 11.93 17.83 -22.70
CA GLU A 285 12.17 16.49 -23.28
C GLU A 285 12.60 16.59 -24.76
N LYS A 286 11.94 17.48 -25.54
CA LYS A 286 12.25 17.66 -26.96
C LYS A 286 13.63 18.26 -27.22
N ILE A 287 14.06 19.22 -26.40
CA ILE A 287 15.23 20.05 -26.69
C ILE A 287 16.48 19.52 -25.99
N GLN A 288 16.37 19.23 -24.70
CA GLN A 288 17.47 18.71 -23.89
C GLN A 288 17.38 17.19 -23.72
N GLY A 289 16.20 16.68 -23.36
CA GLY A 289 15.97 15.27 -23.09
C GLY A 289 16.95 14.68 -22.07
N THR A 290 17.33 13.42 -22.26
CA THR A 290 18.20 12.66 -21.36
C THR A 290 19.67 13.10 -21.33
N LYS A 291 20.05 14.15 -22.09
CA LYS A 291 21.45 14.58 -22.21
C LYS A 291 22.04 15.08 -20.89
N HIS A 292 21.23 15.80 -20.11
CA HIS A 292 21.62 16.34 -18.81
C HIS A 292 20.45 16.22 -17.82
N PRO A 293 20.71 15.73 -16.59
CA PRO A 293 19.69 15.63 -15.57
C PRO A 293 19.23 17.02 -15.12
N VAL A 294 17.94 17.13 -14.77
CA VAL A 294 17.33 18.39 -14.35
C VAL A 294 16.62 18.24 -13.02
N GLU A 295 16.81 19.23 -12.15
CA GLU A 295 16.05 19.39 -10.91
C GLU A 295 14.93 20.42 -11.11
N LEU A 296 13.67 19.98 -11.03
CA LEU A 296 12.51 20.86 -11.00
C LEU A 296 12.02 21.03 -9.56
N LEU A 297 12.07 22.26 -9.06
CA LEU A 297 11.49 22.68 -7.79
C LEU A 297 10.23 23.51 -8.03
N TRP A 298 9.07 22.96 -7.71
CA TRP A 298 7.79 23.66 -7.76
C TRP A 298 7.47 24.29 -6.41
N VAL A 299 7.28 25.61 -6.38
CA VAL A 299 7.00 26.37 -5.17
C VAL A 299 5.59 26.93 -5.25
N SER A 300 4.80 26.66 -4.21
CA SER A 300 3.44 27.18 -4.08
C SER A 300 3.16 27.70 -2.68
N SER A 301 1.99 28.30 -2.52
CA SER A 301 1.39 28.63 -1.23
C SER A 301 -0.02 28.05 -1.15
N TYR A 302 -0.42 27.61 0.05
CA TYR A 302 -1.76 27.12 0.38
C TYR A 302 -2.19 25.82 -0.34
N SER A 303 -1.29 25.12 -1.03
CA SER A 303 -1.65 23.94 -1.83
C SER A 303 -1.83 22.65 -1.01
N GLN A 304 -1.36 22.65 0.24
CA GLN A 304 -1.30 21.48 1.12
C GLN A 304 -2.01 21.80 2.44
N SER A 305 -2.77 20.83 2.95
CA SER A 305 -3.30 20.86 4.31
C SER A 305 -2.29 20.18 5.24
N VAL A 306 -1.62 20.97 6.07
CA VAL A 306 -0.56 20.51 6.98
C VAL A 306 -0.97 20.70 8.42
N LEU A 307 -1.45 21.92 8.73
CA LEU A 307 -2.03 22.25 10.03
C LEU A 307 -3.55 22.37 9.91
N PRO A 308 -4.32 22.08 10.99
CA PRO A 308 -5.78 22.24 10.98
C PRO A 308 -6.26 23.66 10.66
N THR A 309 -5.40 24.67 10.87
CA THR A 309 -5.68 26.09 10.63
C THR A 309 -5.27 26.57 9.24
N ASP A 310 -4.71 25.69 8.39
CA ASP A 310 -4.27 26.08 7.06
C ASP A 310 -5.45 26.50 6.18
N LYS A 311 -5.25 27.60 5.44
CA LYS A 311 -6.08 27.93 4.27
C LYS A 311 -5.66 27.03 3.11
N ILE A 312 -6.63 26.58 2.31
CA ILE A 312 -6.42 25.52 1.31
C ILE A 312 -6.88 25.99 -0.07
N ALA A 313 -5.92 26.17 -0.98
CA ALA A 313 -6.10 26.47 -2.39
C ALA A 313 -6.09 25.16 -3.21
N CYS A 314 -7.22 24.45 -3.18
CA CYS A 314 -7.36 23.09 -3.69
C CYS A 314 -7.04 22.94 -5.20
N GLU A 315 -7.25 23.96 -6.01
CA GLU A 315 -6.96 23.97 -7.44
C GLU A 315 -5.48 23.78 -7.75
N LYS A 316 -4.59 24.22 -6.85
CA LYS A 316 -3.14 24.10 -7.01
C LYS A 316 -2.69 22.64 -6.85
N ALA A 317 -3.47 21.82 -6.15
CA ALA A 317 -3.13 20.43 -5.85
C ALA A 317 -3.09 19.54 -7.12
N THR A 318 -3.69 19.96 -8.23
CA THR A 318 -3.62 19.25 -9.52
C THR A 318 -2.19 19.07 -10.00
N VAL A 319 -1.30 20.04 -9.75
CA VAL A 319 0.11 19.98 -10.15
C VAL A 319 0.85 18.84 -9.46
N LEU A 320 0.54 18.57 -8.19
CA LEU A 320 1.24 17.55 -7.39
C LEU A 320 1.11 16.16 -8.00
N GLY A 321 -0.05 15.84 -8.61
CA GLY A 321 -0.25 14.57 -9.30
C GLY A 321 0.68 14.38 -10.51
N LEU A 322 0.98 15.47 -11.25
CA LEU A 322 1.94 15.42 -12.36
C LEU A 322 3.37 15.32 -11.84
N LEU A 323 3.73 16.08 -10.80
CA LEU A 323 5.08 16.06 -10.21
C LEU A 323 5.50 14.66 -9.75
N LYS A 324 4.55 13.82 -9.31
CA LYS A 324 4.84 12.40 -9.01
C LYS A 324 5.01 11.51 -10.23
N THR A 325 4.31 11.83 -11.31
CA THR A 325 4.32 11.03 -12.55
C THR A 325 5.56 11.31 -13.40
N ILE A 326 6.00 12.58 -13.44
CA ILE A 326 7.17 13.03 -14.22
C ILE A 326 8.41 12.13 -14.01
N PRO A 327 8.94 11.95 -12.79
CA PRO A 327 10.17 11.16 -12.59
C PRO A 327 9.98 9.66 -12.92
N MET A 328 8.75 9.16 -12.99
CA MET A 328 8.48 7.78 -13.41
C MET A 328 8.52 7.59 -14.93
N GLU A 329 8.16 8.64 -15.69
CA GLU A 329 8.17 8.62 -17.16
C GLU A 329 9.45 9.24 -17.76
N MET A 330 10.05 10.19 -17.05
CA MET A 330 11.26 10.94 -17.41
C MET A 330 12.28 10.82 -16.26
N PRO A 331 12.97 9.68 -16.09
CA PRO A 331 13.86 9.45 -14.95
C PRO A 331 15.01 10.46 -14.81
N TRP A 332 15.34 11.17 -15.88
CA TRP A 332 16.36 12.23 -15.91
C TRP A 332 15.87 13.56 -15.32
N LEU A 333 14.55 13.71 -15.10
CA LEU A 333 13.91 14.90 -14.54
C LEU A 333 13.38 14.58 -13.13
N SER A 334 14.09 15.08 -12.13
CA SER A 334 13.66 14.98 -10.74
C SER A 334 12.69 16.12 -10.40
N CYS A 335 11.68 15.84 -9.58
CA CYS A 335 10.66 16.81 -9.21
C CYS A 335 10.50 16.87 -7.69
N ARG A 336 10.47 18.10 -7.17
CA ARG A 336 10.13 18.40 -5.78
C ARG A 336 9.08 19.50 -5.71
N HIS A 337 8.33 19.48 -4.63
CA HIS A 337 7.32 20.47 -4.30
C HIS A 337 7.59 21.06 -2.91
N ILE A 338 7.50 22.39 -2.80
CA ILE A 338 7.51 23.10 -1.52
C ILE A 338 6.24 23.94 -1.41
N ASP A 339 5.48 23.75 -0.34
CA ASP A 339 4.41 24.66 0.06
C ASP A 339 4.86 25.61 1.17
N LEU A 340 4.93 26.91 0.84
CA LEU A 340 5.39 27.97 1.72
C LEU A 340 4.20 28.82 2.23
N PRO A 341 4.29 29.36 3.46
CA PRO A 341 3.36 30.40 3.88
C PRO A 341 3.65 31.67 3.08
N VAL A 342 2.64 32.50 2.83
CA VAL A 342 2.89 33.86 2.32
C VAL A 342 3.35 34.71 3.50
N ALA A 343 4.66 34.90 3.60
CA ALA A 343 5.33 35.53 4.73
C ALA A 343 6.57 36.30 4.25
N ASP A 344 7.46 36.62 5.19
CA ASP A 344 8.73 37.30 4.92
C ASP A 344 9.52 36.64 3.77
N LEU A 345 9.90 37.45 2.79
CA LEU A 345 10.54 36.98 1.57
C LEU A 345 11.96 36.48 1.82
N GLU A 346 12.70 37.04 2.77
CA GLU A 346 14.06 36.60 3.08
C GLU A 346 14.03 35.24 3.77
N VAL A 347 13.12 35.05 4.72
CA VAL A 347 12.90 33.76 5.39
C VAL A 347 12.54 32.67 4.37
N ASN A 348 11.56 32.92 3.51
CA ASN A 348 11.15 31.96 2.49
C ASN A 348 12.23 31.72 1.42
N SER A 349 12.99 32.74 1.06
CA SER A 349 14.16 32.62 0.18
C SER A 349 15.21 31.69 0.79
N ASN A 350 15.44 31.79 2.11
CA ASN A 350 16.37 30.90 2.83
C ASN A 350 15.88 29.44 2.88
N TYR A 351 14.58 29.19 3.01
CA TYR A 351 14.05 27.82 2.94
C TYR A 351 14.26 27.21 1.55
N ILE A 352 13.92 27.95 0.49
CA ILE A 352 14.18 27.51 -0.88
C ILE A 352 15.67 27.30 -1.07
N TRP A 353 16.50 28.19 -0.54
CA TRP A 353 17.94 28.05 -0.56
C TRP A 353 18.32 26.69 0.05
N GLN A 354 18.00 26.42 1.32
CA GLN A 354 18.31 25.14 1.98
C GLN A 354 17.91 23.90 1.14
N GLU A 355 16.72 23.92 0.52
CA GLU A 355 16.26 22.82 -0.33
C GLU A 355 17.14 22.60 -1.56
N LEU A 356 17.69 23.65 -2.18
CA LEU A 356 18.56 23.51 -3.35
C LEU A 356 19.89 22.79 -3.06
N TRP A 357 20.27 22.63 -1.79
CA TRP A 357 21.47 21.92 -1.36
C TRP A 357 21.19 20.69 -0.47
N ASP A 358 19.92 20.30 -0.30
CA ASP A 358 19.58 19.08 0.44
C ASP A 358 20.00 17.82 -0.34
N VAL A 359 20.65 16.88 0.33
CA VAL A 359 21.09 15.59 -0.23
C VAL A 359 20.02 14.51 -0.15
N CYS A 360 18.99 14.70 0.68
CA CYS A 360 17.86 13.80 0.82
C CYS A 360 16.59 14.43 0.23
N PRO A 361 16.43 14.50 -1.11
CA PRO A 361 15.36 15.26 -1.73
C PRO A 361 13.99 14.58 -1.50
N ASP A 362 13.33 14.96 -0.42
CA ASP A 362 11.91 14.66 -0.19
C ASP A 362 11.07 15.33 -1.30
N SER A 363 10.05 14.63 -1.77
CA SER A 363 9.32 15.05 -2.97
C SER A 363 8.17 16.03 -2.70
N GLU A 364 7.60 16.02 -1.50
CA GLU A 364 6.56 16.95 -1.05
C GLU A 364 6.90 17.48 0.33
N ILE A 365 7.15 18.79 0.39
CA ILE A 365 7.64 19.51 1.54
C ILE A 365 6.69 20.65 1.84
N ALA A 366 6.52 20.97 3.12
CA ALA A 366 5.85 22.18 3.55
C ALA A 366 6.65 22.85 4.67
N TYR A 367 6.62 24.18 4.68
CA TYR A 367 7.14 24.95 5.81
C TYR A 367 5.98 25.55 6.59
N ARG A 368 5.93 25.28 7.90
CA ARG A 368 4.95 25.85 8.84
C ARG A 368 5.65 26.15 10.15
N ASP A 369 5.38 27.30 10.74
CA ASP A 369 5.94 27.72 12.04
C ASP A 369 7.47 27.56 12.16
N GLY A 370 8.19 27.83 11.07
CA GLY A 370 9.65 27.71 11.02
C GLY A 370 10.19 26.27 10.88
N LYS A 371 9.31 25.27 10.77
CA LYS A 371 9.66 23.86 10.64
C LYS A 371 9.49 23.36 9.22
N ARG A 372 10.40 22.47 8.82
CA ARG A 372 10.30 21.68 7.59
C ARG A 372 9.54 20.39 7.86
N LEU A 373 8.44 20.21 7.12
CA LEU A 373 7.54 19.07 7.22
C LEU A 373 7.56 18.29 5.91
N VAL A 374 7.58 16.97 5.99
CA VAL A 374 7.56 16.08 4.82
C VAL A 374 6.33 15.18 4.83
N SER A 375 5.78 14.93 3.63
CA SER A 375 4.61 14.09 3.43
C SER A 375 4.99 12.61 3.50
N GLY A 376 4.20 11.83 4.24
CA GLY A 376 4.28 10.38 4.33
C GLY A 376 2.91 9.78 4.66
N ILE A 377 2.91 8.51 5.04
CA ILE A 377 1.70 7.77 5.41
C ILE A 377 1.83 7.12 6.78
N GLU A 378 0.70 6.93 7.44
CA GLU A 378 0.61 6.23 8.71
C GLU A 378 -0.49 5.17 8.61
N ALA A 379 -0.23 3.96 9.12
CA ALA A 379 -1.22 2.91 9.20
C ALA A 379 -2.35 3.30 10.16
N VAL A 380 -3.58 3.01 9.77
CA VAL A 380 -4.77 3.26 10.59
C VAL A 380 -5.28 1.94 11.12
N ASP A 381 -5.28 1.80 12.45
CA ASP A 381 -5.92 0.67 13.11
C ASP A 381 -7.42 0.93 13.28
N MET A 382 -8.20 0.30 12.41
CA MET A 382 -9.66 0.39 12.40
C MET A 382 -10.31 -0.29 13.62
N THR A 383 -9.56 -1.08 14.39
CA THR A 383 -10.07 -1.76 15.60
C THR A 383 -9.90 -0.93 16.87
N SER A 384 -8.91 -0.04 16.90
CA SER A 384 -8.63 0.81 18.06
C SER A 384 -9.32 2.18 18.02
N ALA A 385 -9.79 2.61 16.84
CA ALA A 385 -10.48 3.90 16.69
C ALA A 385 -11.87 3.85 17.34
N PRO A 386 -12.34 4.95 17.99
CA PRO A 386 -13.73 5.03 18.42
C PRO A 386 -14.63 4.85 17.20
N GLN A 387 -15.45 3.82 17.23
CA GLN A 387 -16.39 3.57 16.14
C GLN A 387 -17.58 4.53 16.31
N GLN A 388 -17.84 5.32 15.28
CA GLN A 388 -19.06 6.11 15.17
C GLN A 388 -20.11 5.34 14.35
N GLU A 389 -21.38 5.66 14.58
CA GLU A 389 -22.44 5.20 13.69
C GLU A 389 -22.18 5.70 12.26
N LEU A 390 -22.56 4.89 11.28
CA LEU A 390 -22.42 5.26 9.88
C LEU A 390 -23.22 6.55 9.62
N PRO A 391 -22.67 7.53 8.87
CA PRO A 391 -23.25 8.85 8.70
C PRO A 391 -24.44 8.89 7.71
N PHE A 392 -25.14 7.76 7.57
CA PHE A 392 -26.33 7.64 6.73
C PHE A 392 -27.60 7.80 7.57
N LYS A 393 -28.60 8.49 7.01
CA LYS A 393 -29.89 8.73 7.64
C LYS A 393 -30.91 7.76 7.08
N GLN A 394 -31.72 7.22 7.99
CA GLN A 394 -32.89 6.43 7.65
C GLN A 394 -33.86 7.28 6.79
N GLY A 395 -34.21 6.80 5.59
CA GLY A 395 -35.07 7.51 4.65
C GLY A 395 -34.45 8.76 4.01
N GLY A 396 -33.15 9.00 4.19
CA GLY A 396 -32.46 10.20 3.69
C GLY A 396 -32.35 10.25 2.16
N ILE A 397 -32.19 11.45 1.61
CA ILE A 397 -32.07 11.68 0.16
C ILE A 397 -30.58 11.81 -0.21
N TYR A 398 -30.10 10.94 -1.10
CA TYR A 398 -28.69 10.92 -1.51
C TYR A 398 -28.53 11.00 -3.03
N LEU A 399 -27.57 11.82 -3.48
CA LEU A 399 -27.17 11.90 -4.89
C LEU A 399 -25.91 11.08 -5.14
N LEU A 400 -25.97 10.14 -6.08
CA LEU A 400 -24.84 9.29 -6.49
C LEU A 400 -24.42 9.64 -7.92
N SER A 401 -23.26 10.32 -8.06
CA SER A 401 -22.69 10.55 -9.39
C SER A 401 -22.00 9.28 -9.90
N GLY A 402 -22.27 8.88 -11.14
CA GLY A 402 -21.84 7.58 -11.63
C GLY A 402 -22.57 6.41 -10.95
N GLY A 403 -23.80 6.65 -10.46
CA GLY A 403 -24.56 5.69 -9.66
C GLY A 403 -24.84 4.34 -10.33
N LEU A 404 -24.94 4.31 -11.66
CA LEU A 404 -25.08 3.07 -12.44
C LEU A 404 -23.72 2.45 -12.85
N GLY A 405 -22.61 2.92 -12.27
CA GLY A 405 -21.29 2.31 -12.39
C GLY A 405 -21.12 1.10 -11.47
N GLY A 406 -20.09 0.28 -11.70
CA GLY A 406 -19.89 -0.98 -10.96
C GLY A 406 -19.89 -0.83 -9.43
N ILE A 407 -19.19 0.17 -8.90
CA ILE A 407 -19.17 0.49 -7.45
C ILE A 407 -20.46 1.19 -7.03
N GLY A 408 -20.95 2.13 -7.85
CA GLY A 408 -22.16 2.91 -7.57
C GLY A 408 -23.39 2.04 -7.31
N ILE A 409 -23.55 0.95 -8.09
CA ILE A 409 -24.65 0.00 -7.91
C ILE A 409 -24.59 -0.68 -6.55
N LYS A 410 -23.39 -1.05 -6.08
CA LYS A 410 -23.21 -1.71 -4.78
C LYS A 410 -23.56 -0.78 -3.63
N VAL A 411 -23.12 0.47 -3.70
CA VAL A 411 -23.46 1.52 -2.72
C VAL A 411 -24.97 1.81 -2.77
N ALA A 412 -25.57 1.94 -3.96
CA ALA A 412 -27.00 2.19 -4.12
C ALA A 412 -27.85 1.07 -3.49
N LYS A 413 -27.55 -0.20 -3.78
CA LYS A 413 -28.24 -1.35 -3.19
C LYS A 413 -28.18 -1.32 -1.65
N TYR A 414 -26.99 -1.08 -1.11
CA TYR A 414 -26.81 -0.99 0.34
C TYR A 414 -27.66 0.12 0.97
N LEU A 415 -27.70 1.32 0.38
CA LEU A 415 -28.49 2.43 0.91
C LEU A 415 -30.00 2.17 0.83
N LEU A 416 -30.48 1.51 -0.23
CA LEU A 416 -31.89 1.15 -0.39
C LEU A 416 -32.31 0.07 0.62
N GLU A 417 -31.51 -0.99 0.76
CA GLU A 417 -31.84 -2.15 1.59
C GLU A 417 -31.74 -1.87 3.09
N TYR A 418 -30.70 -1.16 3.53
CA TYR A 418 -30.40 -1.01 4.95
C TYR A 418 -30.86 0.31 5.56
N TYR A 419 -31.00 1.36 4.74
CA TYR A 419 -31.39 2.70 5.20
C TYR A 419 -32.72 3.17 4.62
N GLN A 420 -33.32 2.41 3.69
CA GLN A 420 -34.52 2.83 2.96
C GLN A 420 -34.34 4.23 2.34
N ALA A 421 -33.11 4.54 1.93
CA ALA A 421 -32.75 5.84 1.38
C ALA A 421 -33.42 6.08 0.02
N LYS A 422 -33.63 7.34 -0.33
CA LYS A 422 -34.12 7.76 -1.65
C LYS A 422 -32.93 8.24 -2.50
N LEU A 423 -32.77 7.70 -3.70
CA LEU A 423 -31.54 7.87 -4.47
C LEU A 423 -31.72 8.63 -5.78
N ILE A 424 -30.99 9.73 -5.94
CA ILE A 424 -30.83 10.47 -7.19
C ILE A 424 -29.56 9.97 -7.88
N LEU A 425 -29.70 9.14 -8.90
CA LEU A 425 -28.57 8.64 -9.68
C LEU A 425 -28.32 9.55 -10.87
N VAL A 426 -27.08 10.03 -11.04
CA VAL A 426 -26.72 10.86 -12.20
C VAL A 426 -25.57 10.25 -12.98
N GLY A 427 -25.65 10.33 -14.30
CA GLY A 427 -24.61 9.87 -15.22
C GLY A 427 -24.74 10.53 -16.59
N ARG A 428 -23.72 10.43 -17.44
CA ARG A 428 -23.74 11.12 -18.75
C ARG A 428 -24.53 10.39 -19.83
N THR A 429 -24.74 9.09 -19.67
CA THR A 429 -25.33 8.24 -20.72
C THR A 429 -26.83 8.06 -20.48
N PRO A 430 -27.70 8.38 -21.44
CA PRO A 430 -29.11 8.01 -21.39
C PRO A 430 -29.34 6.50 -21.17
N LEU A 431 -30.46 6.11 -20.55
CA LEU A 431 -30.77 4.71 -20.23
C LEU A 431 -31.06 3.86 -21.47
N ASP A 432 -31.62 4.48 -22.51
CA ASP A 432 -31.98 3.87 -23.78
C ASP A 432 -30.76 3.51 -24.64
N GLU A 433 -29.60 4.12 -24.39
CA GLU A 433 -28.37 3.84 -25.12
C GLU A 433 -27.63 2.57 -24.64
N ILE A 434 -27.92 2.05 -23.44
CA ILE A 434 -27.22 0.89 -22.85
C ILE A 434 -28.22 -0.04 -22.13
N SER A 435 -28.57 -1.16 -22.78
CA SER A 435 -29.53 -2.16 -22.27
C SER A 435 -29.24 -2.62 -20.84
N ASP A 436 -27.98 -2.91 -20.52
CA ASP A 436 -27.58 -3.45 -19.22
C ASP A 436 -27.81 -2.44 -18.07
N LYS A 437 -27.66 -1.14 -18.37
CA LYS A 437 -27.90 -0.08 -17.38
C LYS A 437 -29.39 0.07 -17.10
N ASN A 438 -30.24 -0.07 -18.11
CA ASN A 438 -31.70 -0.02 -17.93
C ASN A 438 -32.17 -1.20 -17.05
N GLN A 439 -31.71 -2.41 -17.33
CA GLN A 439 -32.04 -3.58 -16.50
C GLN A 439 -31.56 -3.39 -15.05
N THR A 440 -30.34 -2.89 -14.87
CA THR A 440 -29.79 -2.60 -13.53
C THR A 440 -30.60 -1.53 -12.80
N TYR A 441 -31.00 -0.47 -13.49
CA TYR A 441 -31.84 0.59 -12.94
C TYR A 441 -33.20 0.04 -12.49
N GLN A 442 -33.86 -0.78 -13.31
CA GLN A 442 -35.12 -1.44 -12.95
C GLN A 442 -34.98 -2.33 -11.71
N GLN A 443 -33.86 -3.04 -11.56
CA GLN A 443 -33.57 -3.81 -10.34
C GLN A 443 -33.45 -2.91 -9.10
N LEU A 444 -32.83 -1.74 -9.22
CA LEU A 444 -32.74 -0.79 -8.09
C LEU A 444 -34.11 -0.21 -7.73
N GLN A 445 -34.97 0.06 -8.71
CA GLN A 445 -36.34 0.54 -8.46
C GLN A 445 -37.21 -0.49 -7.72
N GLN A 446 -36.91 -1.78 -7.84
CA GLN A 446 -37.60 -2.82 -7.07
C GLN A 446 -37.22 -2.82 -5.58
N LEU A 447 -36.08 -2.22 -5.22
CA LEU A 447 -35.58 -2.15 -3.85
C LEU A 447 -36.02 -0.87 -3.12
N GLY A 448 -36.38 0.20 -3.83
CA GLY A 448 -36.84 1.46 -3.21
C GLY A 448 -36.99 2.63 -4.19
N GLU A 449 -37.11 3.85 -3.65
CA GLU A 449 -37.28 5.08 -4.43
C GLU A 449 -35.97 5.52 -5.10
N VAL A 450 -35.90 5.38 -6.43
CA VAL A 450 -34.70 5.70 -7.23
C VAL A 450 -35.12 6.46 -8.48
N THR A 451 -34.42 7.55 -8.78
CA THR A 451 -34.48 8.26 -10.07
C THR A 451 -33.12 8.22 -10.76
N TYR A 452 -33.13 8.19 -12.09
CA TYR A 452 -31.91 8.34 -12.88
C TYR A 452 -32.07 9.47 -13.89
N GLU A 453 -31.10 10.37 -13.93
CA GLU A 453 -31.06 11.48 -14.88
C GLU A 453 -29.74 11.50 -15.66
N ALA A 454 -29.85 11.65 -16.98
CA ALA A 454 -28.71 11.76 -17.87
C ALA A 454 -28.20 13.21 -17.91
N VAL A 455 -27.14 13.50 -17.15
CA VAL A 455 -26.59 14.85 -17.00
C VAL A 455 -25.07 14.82 -16.82
N ASP A 456 -24.38 15.79 -17.42
CA ASP A 456 -22.99 16.08 -17.08
C ASP A 456 -22.97 16.81 -15.75
N ILE A 457 -22.29 16.24 -14.75
CA ILE A 457 -22.19 16.80 -13.41
C ILE A 457 -21.50 18.17 -13.36
N CYS A 458 -20.82 18.58 -14.43
CA CYS A 458 -20.27 19.94 -14.53
C CYS A 458 -21.37 20.99 -14.80
N ASN A 459 -22.60 20.59 -15.11
CA ASN A 459 -23.73 21.50 -15.33
C ASN A 459 -24.52 21.72 -14.04
N LEU A 460 -24.09 22.72 -13.26
CA LEU A 460 -24.71 23.06 -11.97
C LEU A 460 -26.20 23.41 -12.09
N GLU A 461 -26.59 24.20 -13.09
CA GLU A 461 -27.98 24.65 -13.27
C GLU A 461 -28.93 23.45 -13.45
N LYS A 462 -28.56 22.50 -14.33
CA LYS A 462 -29.35 21.29 -14.53
C LYS A 462 -29.39 20.41 -13.28
N LEU A 463 -28.27 20.30 -12.57
CA LEU A 463 -28.24 19.55 -11.31
C LEU A 463 -29.17 20.17 -10.25
N GLN A 464 -29.17 21.49 -10.12
CA GLN A 464 -30.09 22.21 -9.23
C GLN A 464 -31.55 21.99 -9.61
N GLN A 465 -31.87 22.00 -10.91
CA GLN A 465 -33.23 21.69 -11.40
C GLN A 465 -33.65 20.26 -11.07
N ILE A 466 -32.78 19.28 -11.30
CA ILE A 466 -33.03 17.86 -11.00
C ILE A 466 -33.27 17.68 -9.50
N VAL A 467 -32.33 18.16 -8.67
CA VAL A 467 -32.41 18.03 -7.21
C VAL A 467 -33.64 18.76 -6.68
N GLY A 468 -33.91 19.98 -7.12
CA GLY A 468 -35.08 20.76 -6.69
C GLY A 468 -36.41 20.10 -7.06
N LYS A 469 -36.52 19.55 -8.28
CA LYS A 469 -37.69 18.77 -8.70
C LYS A 469 -37.87 17.54 -7.82
N THR A 470 -36.83 16.73 -7.65
CA THR A 470 -36.91 15.50 -6.87
C THR A 470 -37.20 15.75 -5.39
N ILE A 471 -36.60 16.78 -4.79
CA ILE A 471 -36.91 17.19 -3.40
C ILE A 471 -38.38 17.64 -3.28
N SER A 472 -38.91 18.35 -4.28
CA SER A 472 -40.31 18.77 -4.28
C SER A 472 -41.28 17.59 -4.36
N GLU A 473 -40.90 16.51 -5.05
CA GLU A 473 -41.69 15.28 -5.19
C GLU A 473 -41.60 14.38 -3.95
N TRP A 474 -40.40 14.22 -3.37
CA TRP A 474 -40.16 13.29 -2.26
C TRP A 474 -40.35 13.91 -0.88
N GLY A 475 -40.28 15.23 -0.78
CA GLY A 475 -40.23 15.98 0.47
C GLY A 475 -38.88 15.85 1.18
N GLY A 476 -38.42 16.91 1.86
CA GLY A 476 -37.19 16.90 2.66
C GLY A 476 -36.09 17.78 2.08
N GLN A 477 -34.83 17.34 2.21
CA GLN A 477 -33.64 18.05 1.71
C GLN A 477 -32.59 17.03 1.24
N LEU A 478 -31.59 17.48 0.48
CA LEU A 478 -30.47 16.62 0.09
C LEU A 478 -29.57 16.34 1.31
N ASP A 479 -29.53 15.10 1.77
CA ASP A 479 -28.78 14.68 2.95
C ASP A 479 -27.32 14.31 2.64
N GLY A 480 -27.01 13.96 1.39
CA GLY A 480 -25.62 13.75 1.02
C GLY A 480 -25.36 13.49 -0.45
N VAL A 481 -24.08 13.55 -0.78
CA VAL A 481 -23.53 13.28 -2.11
C VAL A 481 -22.46 12.20 -1.99
N ILE A 482 -22.56 11.18 -2.84
CA ILE A 482 -21.53 10.17 -3.02
C ILE A 482 -20.99 10.31 -4.45
N HIS A 483 -19.76 10.79 -4.55
CA HIS A 483 -19.14 11.18 -5.80
C HIS A 483 -18.24 10.07 -6.35
N LEU A 484 -18.79 9.21 -7.22
CA LEU A 484 -18.07 8.13 -7.91
C LEU A 484 -17.71 8.43 -9.38
N ALA A 485 -18.17 9.55 -9.94
CA ALA A 485 -17.94 9.87 -11.33
C ALA A 485 -16.46 10.13 -11.60
N GLY A 486 -15.95 9.54 -12.69
CA GLY A 486 -14.57 9.69 -13.08
C GLY A 486 -14.31 9.11 -14.45
N ILE A 487 -13.16 9.46 -15.01
CA ILE A 487 -12.63 8.88 -16.25
C ILE A 487 -11.23 8.40 -15.94
N TYR A 488 -10.94 7.15 -16.30
CA TYR A 488 -9.58 6.63 -16.33
C TYR A 488 -9.11 6.64 -17.77
N GLN A 489 -7.95 7.23 -18.01
CA GLN A 489 -7.36 7.33 -19.33
C GLN A 489 -5.84 7.22 -19.16
N GLU A 490 -5.25 6.22 -19.81
CA GLU A 490 -3.80 6.08 -19.89
C GLU A 490 -3.25 6.91 -21.04
N LYS A 491 -2.28 7.77 -20.73
CA LYS A 491 -1.57 8.59 -21.69
C LYS A 491 -0.26 9.09 -21.09
N MET A 492 0.83 8.90 -21.84
CA MET A 492 2.16 9.41 -21.47
C MET A 492 2.19 10.93 -21.53
N LEU A 493 2.92 11.56 -20.61
CA LEU A 493 3.06 13.02 -20.51
C LEU A 493 3.60 13.65 -21.80
N VAL A 494 4.49 12.96 -22.52
CA VAL A 494 5.06 13.44 -23.79
C VAL A 494 4.03 13.60 -24.92
N SER A 495 2.96 12.80 -24.91
CA SER A 495 1.88 12.84 -25.91
C SER A 495 0.61 13.49 -25.36
N GLU A 496 0.62 13.88 -24.08
CA GLU A 496 -0.52 14.43 -23.38
C GLU A 496 -0.90 15.83 -23.94
N THR A 497 -2.19 16.18 -23.90
CA THR A 497 -2.67 17.49 -24.37
C THR A 497 -3.55 18.16 -23.33
N LYS A 498 -3.70 19.49 -23.43
CA LYS A 498 -4.58 20.27 -22.57
C LYS A 498 -6.00 19.70 -22.55
N GLU A 499 -6.56 19.37 -23.71
CA GLU A 499 -7.92 18.86 -23.87
C GLU A 499 -8.09 17.48 -23.22
N SER A 500 -7.05 16.65 -23.30
CA SER A 500 -7.03 15.31 -22.73
C SER A 500 -6.91 15.35 -21.21
N ILE A 501 -6.04 16.21 -20.65
CA ILE A 501 -6.00 16.47 -19.21
C ILE A 501 -7.34 17.01 -18.73
N ALA A 502 -7.86 18.05 -19.38
CA ALA A 502 -9.12 18.67 -19.02
C ALA A 502 -10.28 17.65 -19.00
N ARG A 503 -10.31 16.71 -19.96
CA ARG A 503 -11.30 15.62 -19.99
C ARG A 503 -11.26 14.78 -18.72
N VAL A 504 -10.08 14.41 -18.22
CA VAL A 504 -9.91 13.58 -17.02
C VAL A 504 -10.19 14.37 -15.74
N LEU A 505 -9.77 15.64 -15.69
CA LEU A 505 -10.02 16.55 -14.56
C LEU A 505 -11.51 16.90 -14.41
N LYS A 506 -12.26 17.12 -15.51
CA LYS A 506 -13.68 17.53 -15.54
C LYS A 506 -14.56 16.91 -14.44
N PRO A 507 -14.76 15.59 -14.40
CA PRO A 507 -15.66 14.98 -13.43
C PRO A 507 -15.21 15.14 -11.97
N LYS A 508 -13.90 15.15 -11.70
CA LYS A 508 -13.31 15.11 -10.35
C LYS A 508 -12.83 16.47 -9.82
N VAL A 509 -12.89 17.51 -10.65
CA VAL A 509 -12.53 18.88 -10.26
C VAL A 509 -13.77 19.75 -10.35
N TRP A 510 -14.20 20.09 -11.56
CA TRP A 510 -15.38 20.92 -11.78
C TRP A 510 -16.68 20.22 -11.35
N GLY A 511 -16.80 18.91 -11.60
CA GLY A 511 -17.93 18.12 -11.14
C GLY A 511 -18.04 18.09 -9.62
N THR A 512 -16.92 17.96 -8.91
CA THR A 512 -16.88 17.99 -7.44
C THR A 512 -17.36 19.33 -6.89
N LEU A 513 -16.96 20.45 -7.50
CA LEU A 513 -17.41 21.78 -7.10
C LEU A 513 -18.90 21.99 -7.36
N ALA A 514 -19.39 21.61 -8.53
CA ALA A 514 -20.83 21.68 -8.83
C ALA A 514 -21.65 20.84 -7.84
N LEU A 515 -21.17 19.66 -7.47
CA LEU A 515 -21.82 18.83 -6.46
C LEU A 515 -21.73 19.43 -5.05
N HIS A 516 -20.63 20.06 -4.70
CA HIS A 516 -20.47 20.76 -3.42
C HIS A 516 -21.49 21.90 -3.28
N GLU A 517 -21.71 22.67 -4.35
CA GLU A 517 -22.70 23.75 -4.39
C GLU A 517 -24.13 23.29 -4.09
N LEU A 518 -24.48 22.03 -4.40
CA LEU A 518 -25.81 21.47 -4.08
C LEU A 518 -25.99 21.17 -2.59
N LEU A 519 -24.90 20.94 -1.86
CA LEU A 519 -24.91 20.48 -0.47
C LEU A 519 -24.44 21.56 0.51
N LYS A 520 -23.82 22.64 0.03
CA LYS A 520 -23.11 23.61 0.89
C LYS A 520 -23.97 24.28 1.96
N GLU A 521 -25.26 24.43 1.70
CA GLU A 521 -26.23 25.03 2.65
C GLU A 521 -26.73 24.03 3.70
N ASN A 522 -26.41 22.74 3.57
CA ASN A 522 -26.77 21.71 4.54
C ASN A 522 -25.58 21.40 5.48
N PRO A 523 -25.58 21.93 6.72
CA PRO A 523 -24.47 21.73 7.65
C PRO A 523 -24.34 20.28 8.12
N GLU A 524 -25.40 19.47 8.05
CA GLU A 524 -25.38 18.04 8.39
C GLU A 524 -25.19 17.15 7.15
N GLY A 525 -24.88 17.75 6.00
CA GLY A 525 -24.69 17.05 4.74
C GLY A 525 -23.49 16.10 4.77
N LEU A 526 -23.66 14.90 4.20
CA LEU A 526 -22.58 13.95 3.97
C LEU A 526 -21.98 14.13 2.57
N PHE A 527 -20.66 14.26 2.45
CA PHE A 527 -19.98 14.26 1.16
C PHE A 527 -18.90 13.17 1.12
N VAL A 528 -19.02 12.23 0.19
CA VAL A 528 -18.05 11.13 0.03
C VAL A 528 -17.38 11.20 -1.34
N HIS A 529 -16.08 11.40 -1.36
CA HIS A 529 -15.24 11.39 -2.57
C HIS A 529 -14.65 10.00 -2.81
N PHE A 530 -14.88 9.42 -3.99
CA PHE A 530 -14.17 8.21 -4.44
C PHE A 530 -12.93 8.61 -5.23
N SER A 531 -11.80 8.72 -4.53
CA SER A 531 -10.48 9.04 -5.06
C SER A 531 -9.67 7.78 -5.38
N SER A 532 -8.37 7.95 -5.63
CA SER A 532 -7.42 6.88 -5.86
C SER A 532 -6.10 7.15 -5.14
N ILE A 533 -5.42 6.09 -4.69
CA ILE A 533 -4.08 6.17 -4.11
C ILE A 533 -3.07 6.83 -5.06
N PHE A 534 -3.32 6.78 -6.37
CA PHE A 534 -2.47 7.44 -7.37
C PHE A 534 -2.46 8.96 -7.25
N GLY A 535 -3.43 9.57 -6.54
CA GLY A 535 -3.33 10.97 -6.13
C GLY A 535 -2.05 11.25 -5.33
N LEU A 536 -1.66 10.34 -4.43
CA LEU A 536 -0.47 10.48 -3.60
C LEU A 536 0.79 9.93 -4.27
N PHE A 537 0.71 8.72 -4.81
CA PHE A 537 1.88 8.01 -5.32
C PHE A 537 2.25 8.40 -6.76
N GLY A 538 1.31 8.92 -7.55
CA GLY A 538 1.45 9.05 -9.00
C GLY A 538 1.53 7.70 -9.71
N GLY A 539 1.63 7.72 -11.04
CA GLY A 539 1.85 6.51 -11.81
C GLY A 539 2.12 6.77 -13.28
N ILE A 540 2.80 5.82 -13.92
CA ILE A 540 3.16 5.89 -15.34
C ILE A 540 1.88 5.99 -16.19
N SER A 541 1.85 6.93 -17.13
CA SER A 541 0.77 7.19 -18.06
C SER A 541 -0.55 7.64 -17.42
N ILE A 542 -0.57 7.95 -16.12
CA ILE A 542 -1.80 8.32 -15.42
C ILE A 542 -1.67 9.68 -14.72
N GLY A 543 -0.86 10.58 -15.29
CA GLY A 543 -0.61 11.91 -14.72
C GLY A 543 -1.89 12.73 -14.54
N ALA A 544 -2.74 12.82 -15.57
CA ALA A 544 -4.01 13.53 -15.48
C ALA A 544 -4.97 12.92 -14.44
N TYR A 545 -4.99 11.58 -14.33
CA TYR A 545 -5.81 10.87 -13.35
C TYR A 545 -5.29 11.10 -11.91
N SER A 546 -3.97 11.08 -11.73
CA SER A 546 -3.31 11.38 -10.45
C SER A 546 -3.63 12.81 -10.00
N ALA A 547 -3.54 13.78 -10.92
CA ALA A 547 -3.91 15.17 -10.66
C ALA A 547 -5.38 15.35 -10.23
N ALA A 548 -6.30 14.68 -10.94
CA ALA A 548 -7.73 14.74 -10.64
C ALA A 548 -8.06 14.19 -9.24
N ASN A 549 -7.43 13.08 -8.86
CA ASN A 549 -7.66 12.44 -7.57
C ASN A 549 -6.98 13.19 -6.42
N ARG A 550 -5.83 13.80 -6.67
CA ARG A 550 -5.18 14.68 -5.70
C ARG A 550 -6.03 15.91 -5.37
N PHE A 551 -6.66 16.53 -6.37
CA PHE A 551 -7.60 17.63 -6.13
C PHE A 551 -8.69 17.23 -5.11
N MET A 552 -9.35 16.09 -5.29
CA MET A 552 -10.42 15.66 -4.37
C MET A 552 -9.93 15.35 -2.96
N GLN A 553 -8.69 14.86 -2.81
CA GLN A 553 -8.08 14.66 -1.49
C GLN A 553 -7.94 16.00 -0.77
N THR A 554 -7.33 16.98 -1.43
CA THR A 554 -7.18 18.34 -0.89
C THR A 554 -8.52 19.06 -0.71
N PHE A 555 -9.49 18.82 -1.59
CA PHE A 555 -10.83 19.42 -1.51
C PHE A 555 -11.65 18.87 -0.33
N CYS A 556 -11.42 17.62 0.06
CA CYS A 556 -12.01 17.08 1.29
C CYS A 556 -11.51 17.87 2.52
N ASP A 557 -10.21 18.15 2.60
CA ASP A 557 -9.62 18.94 3.67
C ASP A 557 -10.14 20.39 3.66
N TYR A 558 -10.33 20.97 2.46
CA TYR A 558 -10.99 22.28 2.28
C TYR A 558 -12.42 22.29 2.85
N GLN A 559 -13.25 21.30 2.49
CA GLN A 559 -14.64 21.24 2.95
C GLN A 559 -14.75 21.17 4.48
N LYS A 560 -13.77 20.54 5.14
CA LYS A 560 -13.72 20.43 6.61
C LYS A 560 -13.33 21.72 7.31
N SER A 561 -12.45 22.51 6.70
CA SER A 561 -11.99 23.76 7.30
C SER A 561 -12.96 24.91 7.05
N HIS A 562 -13.77 24.86 5.99
CA HIS A 562 -14.66 25.96 5.57
C HIS A 562 -16.14 25.71 5.84
N ASN A 563 -16.60 24.45 5.86
CA ASN A 563 -18.01 24.12 6.01
C ASN A 563 -18.22 23.08 7.12
N SER A 564 -19.45 22.97 7.61
CA SER A 564 -19.86 21.94 8.58
C SER A 564 -20.14 20.57 7.94
N ILE A 565 -20.00 20.44 6.61
CA ILE A 565 -20.24 19.21 5.86
C ILE A 565 -19.33 18.09 6.37
N LYS A 566 -19.93 16.92 6.62
CA LYS A 566 -19.19 15.69 6.95
C LYS A 566 -18.56 15.13 5.68
N SER A 567 -17.31 15.51 5.42
CA SER A 567 -16.58 15.13 4.20
C SER A 567 -15.61 13.96 4.42
N TYR A 568 -15.66 12.96 3.54
CA TYR A 568 -14.76 11.80 3.50
C TYR A 568 -14.16 11.64 2.10
N CYS A 569 -12.85 11.46 1.99
CA CYS A 569 -12.13 11.09 0.78
C CYS A 569 -11.50 9.72 0.92
N LEU A 570 -11.97 8.78 0.10
CA LEU A 570 -11.49 7.41 0.10
C LEU A 570 -10.68 7.19 -1.17
N ALA A 571 -9.37 7.10 -1.00
CA ALA A 571 -8.40 6.90 -2.07
C ALA A 571 -8.15 5.40 -2.25
N TRP A 572 -8.82 4.81 -3.24
CA TRP A 572 -8.80 3.38 -3.50
C TRP A 572 -7.58 2.93 -4.32
N SER A 573 -7.04 1.76 -3.99
CA SER A 573 -6.07 1.05 -4.85
C SER A 573 -6.76 0.50 -6.10
N ALA A 574 -7.55 -0.56 -5.95
CA ALA A 574 -8.33 -1.19 -7.03
C ALA A 574 -9.49 -2.03 -6.46
N TRP A 575 -10.62 -2.03 -7.16
CA TRP A 575 -11.71 -2.99 -6.95
C TRP A 575 -11.75 -3.98 -8.11
N ASP A 576 -11.77 -5.27 -7.82
CA ASP A 576 -11.86 -6.34 -8.82
C ASP A 576 -13.22 -6.34 -9.52
N GLU A 577 -13.18 -6.72 -10.80
CA GLU A 577 -14.35 -7.05 -11.64
C GLU A 577 -15.44 -5.97 -11.70
N THR A 578 -15.11 -4.73 -11.33
CA THR A 578 -16.04 -3.61 -11.25
C THR A 578 -15.43 -2.35 -11.84
N GLY A 579 -16.26 -1.57 -12.54
CA GLY A 579 -15.87 -0.27 -13.08
C GLY A 579 -14.64 -0.32 -14.00
N MET A 580 -13.66 0.52 -13.70
CA MET A 580 -12.46 0.76 -14.53
C MET A 580 -11.44 -0.40 -14.48
N SER A 581 -11.58 -1.34 -13.54
CA SER A 581 -10.66 -2.48 -13.38
C SER A 581 -11.07 -3.72 -14.19
N ARG A 582 -11.99 -3.60 -15.14
CA ARG A 582 -12.48 -4.71 -15.98
C ARG A 582 -11.66 -4.87 -17.27
N GLY A 583 -11.17 -6.09 -17.55
CA GLY A 583 -10.57 -6.48 -18.83
C GLY A 583 -9.26 -7.29 -18.72
N TYR A 584 -8.94 -8.10 -19.74
CA TYR A 584 -7.81 -9.05 -19.72
C TYR A 584 -6.42 -8.37 -19.65
N GLN A 585 -6.26 -7.17 -20.23
CA GLN A 585 -5.00 -6.41 -20.14
C GLN A 585 -4.71 -5.90 -18.71
N ILE A 586 -5.73 -5.86 -17.85
CA ILE A 586 -5.62 -5.36 -16.48
C ILE A 586 -5.01 -6.41 -15.54
N GLU A 587 -5.10 -7.71 -15.84
CA GLU A 587 -4.53 -8.77 -14.98
C GLU A 587 -3.00 -8.70 -14.86
N LYS A 588 -2.29 -8.38 -15.95
CA LYS A 588 -0.84 -8.17 -15.89
C LYS A 588 -0.48 -6.93 -15.08
N LEU A 589 -1.27 -5.86 -15.21
CA LEU A 589 -1.11 -4.62 -14.44
C LEU A 589 -1.39 -4.87 -12.95
N LYS A 590 -2.42 -5.64 -12.60
CA LYS A 590 -2.73 -6.02 -11.22
C LYS A 590 -1.57 -6.76 -10.56
N ARG A 591 -0.89 -7.68 -11.27
CA ARG A 591 0.30 -8.34 -10.71
C ARG A 591 1.40 -7.34 -10.39
N GLN A 592 1.73 -6.45 -11.32
CA GLN A 592 2.73 -5.39 -11.10
C GLN A 592 2.35 -4.43 -9.97
N GLN A 593 1.06 -4.13 -9.82
CA GLN A 593 0.54 -3.30 -8.74
C GLN A 593 0.66 -4.01 -7.38
N ARG A 594 0.35 -5.31 -7.30
CA ARG A 594 0.54 -6.11 -6.07
C ARG A 594 1.99 -6.17 -5.63
N ASP A 595 2.93 -6.27 -6.57
CA ASP A 595 4.37 -6.25 -6.27
C ASP A 595 4.83 -4.91 -5.68
N ARG A 596 4.09 -3.83 -5.94
CA ARG A 596 4.30 -2.49 -5.34
C ARG A 596 3.51 -2.27 -4.05
N GLY A 597 2.75 -3.27 -3.61
CA GLY A 597 1.92 -3.19 -2.40
C GLY A 597 0.55 -2.57 -2.61
N TYR A 598 0.03 -2.55 -3.84
CA TYR A 598 -1.34 -2.13 -4.12
C TYR A 598 -2.23 -3.36 -4.29
N TYR A 599 -3.15 -3.55 -3.35
CA TYR A 599 -4.02 -4.71 -3.31
C TYR A 599 -5.24 -4.52 -4.22
N SER A 600 -5.76 -5.61 -4.79
CA SER A 600 -7.02 -5.61 -5.55
C SER A 600 -8.11 -6.26 -4.71
N MET A 601 -9.22 -5.56 -4.51
CA MET A 601 -10.23 -5.92 -3.53
C MET A 601 -11.44 -6.54 -4.19
N SER A 602 -12.00 -7.61 -3.62
CA SER A 602 -13.31 -8.08 -4.08
C SER A 602 -14.37 -7.00 -3.86
N PRO A 603 -15.50 -7.00 -4.61
CA PRO A 603 -16.58 -6.04 -4.36
C PRO A 603 -17.12 -6.07 -2.92
N LEU A 604 -17.06 -7.22 -2.26
CA LEU A 604 -17.46 -7.36 -0.85
C LEU A 604 -16.45 -6.69 0.08
N GLN A 605 -15.15 -6.96 -0.11
CA GLN A 605 -14.09 -6.32 0.69
C GLN A 605 -14.05 -4.81 0.49
N GLY A 606 -14.28 -4.35 -0.75
CA GLY A 606 -14.43 -2.94 -1.07
C GLY A 606 -15.60 -2.31 -0.30
N MET A 607 -16.76 -2.98 -0.28
CA MET A 607 -17.93 -2.49 0.44
C MET A 607 -17.71 -2.47 1.96
N TYR A 608 -17.14 -3.52 2.54
CA TYR A 608 -16.80 -3.52 3.97
C TYR A 608 -15.75 -2.47 4.32
N SER A 609 -14.77 -2.25 3.45
CA SER A 609 -13.78 -1.18 3.64
C SER A 609 -14.40 0.20 3.54
N PHE A 610 -15.39 0.37 2.67
CA PHE A 610 -16.15 1.61 2.54
C PHE A 610 -16.90 1.93 3.83
N LEU A 611 -17.63 0.95 4.38
CA LEU A 611 -18.35 1.10 5.65
C LEU A 611 -17.40 1.33 6.82
N ALA A 612 -16.32 0.55 6.91
CA ALA A 612 -15.30 0.72 7.93
C ALA A 612 -14.71 2.14 7.90
N SER A 613 -14.40 2.65 6.71
CA SER A 613 -13.87 4.01 6.53
C SER A 613 -14.83 5.09 7.03
N LEU A 614 -16.14 4.93 6.78
CA LEU A 614 -17.14 5.88 7.26
C LEU A 614 -17.44 5.76 8.76
N SER A 615 -17.17 4.60 9.36
CA SER A 615 -17.33 4.36 10.80
C SER A 615 -16.18 4.89 11.66
N CYS A 616 -15.12 5.42 11.04
CA CYS A 616 -13.99 6.00 11.76
C CYS A 616 -13.95 7.53 11.62
N HIS A 617 -13.29 8.21 12.56
CA HIS A 617 -13.13 9.67 12.52
C HIS A 617 -12.11 10.14 11.49
N HIS A 618 -11.36 9.23 10.86
CA HIS A 618 -10.45 9.56 9.78
C HIS A 618 -11.20 9.71 8.47
N THR A 619 -10.95 10.82 7.81
CA THR A 619 -11.73 11.22 6.65
C THR A 619 -10.96 11.15 5.35
N ASN A 620 -9.63 11.24 5.38
CA ASN A 620 -8.80 11.11 4.20
C ASN A 620 -7.99 9.82 4.33
N LEU A 621 -8.46 8.77 3.66
CA LEU A 621 -7.96 7.40 3.83
C LEU A 621 -7.49 6.83 2.49
N LEU A 622 -6.32 6.20 2.52
CA LEU A 622 -5.78 5.34 1.47
C LEU A 622 -6.19 3.91 1.81
N VAL A 623 -6.84 3.22 0.88
CA VAL A 623 -7.42 1.89 1.11
C VAL A 623 -6.84 0.88 0.14
N GLY A 624 -6.38 -0.26 0.65
CA GLY A 624 -5.82 -1.36 -0.13
C GLY A 624 -4.31 -1.28 -0.32
N LEU A 625 -3.57 -0.82 0.71
CA LEU A 625 -2.11 -0.84 0.73
C LEU A 625 -1.55 -1.98 1.59
N ASP A 626 -0.48 -2.61 1.11
CA ASP A 626 0.26 -3.64 1.83
C ASP A 626 1.54 -3.04 2.44
N GLY A 627 1.50 -2.77 3.74
CA GLY A 627 2.63 -2.23 4.51
C GLY A 627 3.83 -3.17 4.66
N SER A 628 3.70 -4.45 4.27
CA SER A 628 4.85 -5.36 4.23
C SER A 628 5.77 -5.09 3.04
N LYS A 629 5.29 -4.36 2.01
CA LYS A 629 6.06 -4.10 0.79
C LYS A 629 7.01 -2.90 0.95
N PRO A 630 8.27 -3.00 0.49
CA PRO A 630 9.25 -1.90 0.59
C PRO A 630 8.78 -0.59 -0.04
N GLN A 631 7.99 -0.65 -1.10
CA GLN A 631 7.47 0.52 -1.81
C GLN A 631 6.50 1.32 -0.94
N ILE A 632 5.72 0.66 -0.07
CA ILE A 632 4.82 1.32 0.89
C ILE A 632 5.60 1.76 2.14
N GLN A 633 6.52 0.92 2.63
CA GLN A 633 7.35 1.23 3.80
C GLN A 633 8.20 2.49 3.63
N ARG A 634 8.65 2.80 2.42
CA ARG A 634 9.38 4.05 2.12
C ARG A 634 8.59 5.33 2.40
N TRP A 635 7.26 5.23 2.40
CA TRP A 635 6.37 6.34 2.75
C TRP A 635 5.96 6.30 4.22
N SER A 636 6.13 5.16 4.88
CA SER A 636 5.89 5.03 6.32
C SER A 636 7.02 5.67 7.12
N PHE A 637 6.66 6.25 8.26
CA PHE A 637 7.60 6.89 9.16
C PHE A 637 8.42 5.90 10.00
N ASP A 638 7.94 4.65 10.12
CA ASP A 638 8.56 3.56 10.87
C ASP A 638 9.38 2.65 9.94
N CYS A 639 10.21 3.24 9.08
CA CYS A 639 11.07 2.46 8.18
C CYS A 639 12.36 2.02 8.89
N GLN A 640 12.82 0.80 8.62
CA GLN A 640 14.15 0.37 9.07
C GLN A 640 15.24 1.13 8.31
N SER A 641 16.39 1.31 8.98
CA SER A 641 17.54 2.06 8.45
C SER A 641 17.93 1.57 7.05
N LEU A 642 18.00 2.50 6.10
CA LEU A 642 18.47 2.21 4.75
C LEU A 642 19.98 1.94 4.78
N GLN A 643 20.44 1.01 3.93
CA GLN A 643 21.86 0.80 3.70
C GLN A 643 22.47 2.09 3.14
N GLN A 644 23.55 2.58 3.77
CA GLN A 644 24.30 3.75 3.32
C GLN A 644 25.42 3.30 2.37
N LEU A 645 25.60 4.00 1.24
CA LEU A 645 26.71 3.75 0.35
C LEU A 645 28.02 4.25 1.00
N THR A 646 28.99 3.36 1.19
CA THR A 646 30.27 3.69 1.83
C THR A 646 31.43 3.30 0.93
N ALA A 647 32.30 4.25 0.61
CA ALA A 647 33.50 4.05 -0.19
C ALA A 647 34.77 4.09 0.69
N TYR A 648 35.52 3.00 0.66
CA TYR A 648 36.79 2.86 1.35
C TYR A 648 37.95 3.15 0.40
N PHE A 649 38.92 3.97 0.82
CA PHE A 649 40.05 4.35 -0.04
C PHE A 649 41.35 4.50 0.74
N THR A 650 42.48 4.39 0.05
CA THR A 650 43.82 4.73 0.59
C THR A 650 44.39 5.90 -0.19
N ALA A 651 45.10 6.82 0.46
CA ALA A 651 45.74 7.95 -0.20
C ALA A 651 47.17 8.18 0.31
N LYS A 652 48.05 8.71 -0.55
CA LYS A 652 49.42 9.10 -0.18
C LYS A 652 49.41 10.32 0.75
N THR A 653 50.42 10.46 1.59
CA THR A 653 50.60 11.62 2.50
C THR A 653 50.49 12.94 1.74
N GLY A 654 49.59 13.82 2.19
CA GLY A 654 49.26 15.11 1.55
C GLY A 654 47.88 15.17 0.89
N PHE A 655 47.09 14.08 0.93
CA PHE A 655 45.72 14.08 0.43
C PHE A 655 44.78 14.95 1.28
N ILE A 656 43.98 15.77 0.61
CA ILE A 656 43.00 16.67 1.27
C ILE A 656 41.61 16.07 1.08
N MET A 657 40.97 15.67 2.18
CA MET A 657 39.61 15.07 2.19
C MET A 657 38.57 15.90 1.43
N ASN A 658 38.73 17.23 1.39
CA ASN A 658 37.89 18.16 0.63
C ASN A 658 37.85 17.88 -0.89
N GLN A 659 38.73 17.06 -1.45
CA GLN A 659 38.67 16.66 -2.86
C GLN A 659 37.68 15.50 -3.11
N LEU A 660 37.53 14.55 -2.18
CA LEU A 660 36.56 13.45 -2.30
C LEU A 660 35.14 13.90 -1.98
N GLN A 661 34.98 14.84 -1.05
CA GLN A 661 33.67 15.42 -0.75
C GLN A 661 33.10 16.24 -1.92
N LYS A 662 33.90 16.52 -2.96
CA LYS A 662 33.46 17.09 -4.23
C LYS A 662 33.09 16.05 -5.28
N LEU A 663 33.41 14.76 -5.06
CA LEU A 663 33.06 13.70 -5.98
C LEU A 663 31.58 13.38 -5.83
N GLU A 664 30.85 13.59 -6.91
CA GLU A 664 29.44 13.30 -6.98
C GLU A 664 29.23 11.82 -7.32
N VAL A 665 28.58 11.08 -6.42
CA VAL A 665 28.15 9.71 -6.69
C VAL A 665 26.70 9.75 -7.16
N ARG A 666 26.50 9.34 -8.40
CA ARG A 666 25.17 9.24 -9.02
C ARG A 666 24.81 7.77 -9.18
N ASP A 667 23.55 7.44 -8.92
CA ASP A 667 23.03 6.13 -9.25
C ASP A 667 22.82 5.96 -10.76
N ARG A 668 22.32 4.79 -11.17
CA ARG A 668 22.04 4.48 -12.58
C ARG A 668 20.97 5.37 -13.24
N PHE A 669 20.27 6.19 -12.47
CA PHE A 669 19.24 7.13 -12.91
C PHE A 669 19.73 8.58 -12.86
N GLY A 670 20.99 8.82 -12.49
CA GLY A 670 21.58 10.14 -12.39
C GLY A 670 21.26 10.86 -11.08
N GLN A 671 20.58 10.19 -10.13
CA GLN A 671 20.22 10.73 -8.83
C GLN A 671 21.43 10.70 -7.89
N ARG A 672 21.67 11.81 -7.18
CA ARG A 672 22.74 11.87 -6.17
C ARG A 672 22.46 10.89 -5.05
N THR A 673 23.51 10.17 -4.68
CA THR A 673 23.52 9.31 -3.52
C THR A 673 24.59 9.79 -2.57
N ASP A 674 24.25 9.92 -1.29
CA ASP A 674 25.24 10.16 -0.26
C ASP A 674 26.19 8.98 -0.18
N CYS A 675 27.46 9.25 -0.51
CA CYS A 675 28.54 8.30 -0.34
C CYS A 675 29.40 8.73 0.85
N ARG A 676 29.45 7.88 1.88
CA ARG A 676 30.36 8.04 3.01
C ARG A 676 31.76 7.64 2.57
N TRP A 677 32.73 8.54 2.68
CA TRP A 677 34.13 8.26 2.31
C TRP A 677 34.96 7.95 3.55
N ILE A 678 35.60 6.79 3.59
CA ILE A 678 36.44 6.34 4.72
C ILE A 678 37.86 6.10 4.22
N GLN A 679 38.81 6.89 4.73
CA GLN A 679 40.22 6.66 4.46
C GLN A 679 40.74 5.52 5.33
N GLN A 680 41.28 4.50 4.70
CA GLN A 680 42.01 3.42 5.35
C GLN A 680 43.52 3.64 5.17
N ALA A 681 44.31 3.19 6.15
CA ALA A 681 45.77 3.16 6.02
C ALA A 681 46.20 2.17 4.93
N GLN A 682 45.48 1.05 4.82
CA GLN A 682 45.65 0.02 3.80
C GLN A 682 44.30 -0.66 3.54
N ILE A 683 44.01 -1.00 2.28
CA ILE A 683 42.83 -1.82 1.96
C ILE A 683 43.13 -3.27 2.36
N PRO A 684 42.31 -3.90 3.22
CA PRO A 684 42.51 -5.28 3.61
C PRO A 684 42.31 -6.20 2.41
N LEU A 685 43.15 -7.24 2.33
CA LEU A 685 43.13 -8.23 1.26
C LEU A 685 42.98 -9.64 1.85
N THR A 686 42.27 -10.52 1.15
CA THR A 686 42.21 -11.95 1.44
C THR A 686 43.56 -12.61 1.20
N GLU A 687 43.74 -13.85 1.65
CA GLU A 687 44.96 -14.64 1.39
C GLU A 687 45.22 -14.85 -0.12
N THR A 688 44.17 -14.76 -0.95
CA THR A 688 44.25 -14.81 -2.41
C THR A 688 44.59 -13.46 -3.07
N GLY A 689 44.70 -12.39 -2.29
CA GLY A 689 45.02 -11.03 -2.76
C GLY A 689 43.83 -10.24 -3.29
N GLU A 690 42.59 -10.70 -3.08
CA GLU A 690 41.37 -9.96 -3.40
C GLU A 690 40.99 -9.01 -2.25
N ILE A 691 40.17 -7.99 -2.51
CA ILE A 691 39.72 -7.06 -1.44
C ILE A 691 38.84 -7.81 -0.44
N ASP A 692 39.24 -7.81 0.83
CA ASP A 692 38.47 -8.37 1.93
C ASP A 692 37.35 -7.39 2.35
N ARG A 693 36.17 -7.61 1.77
CA ARG A 693 35.00 -6.76 2.02
C ARG A 693 34.43 -6.93 3.42
N GLU A 694 34.54 -8.12 4.02
CA GLU A 694 34.03 -8.37 5.37
C GLU A 694 34.87 -7.61 6.39
N GLN A 695 36.19 -7.60 6.23
CA GLN A 695 37.08 -6.84 7.10
C GLN A 695 36.86 -5.32 6.95
N LEU A 696 36.58 -4.83 5.74
CA LEU A 696 36.20 -3.42 5.53
C LEU A 696 34.93 -3.05 6.30
N ILE A 697 33.85 -3.82 6.16
CA ILE A 697 32.56 -3.56 6.82
C ILE A 697 32.69 -3.68 8.35
N THR A 698 33.46 -4.66 8.83
CA THR A 698 33.62 -4.91 10.27
C THR A 698 34.44 -3.80 10.95
N SER A 699 35.41 -3.19 10.26
CA SER A 699 36.23 -2.10 10.81
C SER A 699 35.44 -0.83 11.13
N GLU A 700 34.28 -0.61 10.49
CA GLU A 700 33.38 0.52 10.74
C GLU A 700 32.45 0.30 11.95
N LEU A 701 32.02 -0.95 12.19
CA LEU A 701 31.14 -1.32 13.31
C LEU A 701 31.82 -1.14 14.69
N VAL A 702 33.15 -1.24 14.75
CA VAL A 702 33.93 -1.05 15.98
C VAL A 702 33.91 0.42 16.46
N GLY A 703 33.54 1.38 15.60
CA GLY A 703 33.47 2.80 15.95
C GLY A 703 32.18 3.26 16.64
N TYR A 704 31.11 2.45 16.68
CA TYR A 704 29.77 2.90 17.12
C TYR A 704 29.00 1.96 18.07
N SER A 705 29.60 0.86 18.54
CA SER A 705 28.89 -0.08 19.42
C SER A 705 29.40 -0.02 20.87
N THR A 706 28.82 0.86 21.68
CA THR A 706 28.64 0.61 23.12
C THR A 706 27.45 -0.32 23.32
N HIS A 707 27.64 -1.60 23.03
CA HIS A 707 26.98 -2.70 23.73
C HIS A 707 27.99 -3.85 23.73
N GLN A 708 28.49 -4.19 24.92
CA GLN A 708 29.44 -5.28 25.12
C GLN A 708 28.80 -6.60 24.68
N GLN A 709 29.00 -7.00 23.43
CA GLN A 709 28.86 -8.40 23.02
C GLN A 709 30.05 -9.15 23.61
N THR A 710 29.79 -9.97 24.63
CA THR A 710 30.81 -10.80 25.27
C THR A 710 31.27 -11.86 24.25
N LYS A 711 32.54 -11.79 23.86
CA LYS A 711 33.15 -12.74 22.92
C LYS A 711 33.21 -14.16 23.53
N PRO A 712 33.23 -15.21 22.70
CA PRO A 712 33.50 -16.57 23.15
C PRO A 712 34.75 -16.68 24.02
N ARG A 713 34.60 -17.31 25.18
CA ARG A 713 35.61 -17.43 26.23
C ARG A 713 36.49 -18.66 26.01
N ASN A 714 35.94 -19.72 25.45
CA ASN A 714 36.62 -20.99 25.18
C ASN A 714 36.38 -21.44 23.72
N GLU A 715 37.02 -22.54 23.31
CA GLU A 715 36.90 -23.08 21.94
C GLU A 715 35.49 -23.61 21.65
N THR A 716 34.85 -24.23 22.65
CA THR A 716 33.48 -24.76 22.55
C THR A 716 32.47 -23.66 22.26
N GLU A 717 32.53 -22.53 22.96
CA GLU A 717 31.70 -21.35 22.69
C GLU A 717 31.98 -20.76 21.30
N ARG A 718 33.24 -20.77 20.82
CA ARG A 718 33.57 -20.30 19.46
C ARG A 718 32.87 -21.15 18.41
N GLN A 719 32.94 -22.47 18.56
CA GLN A 719 32.31 -23.41 17.63
C GLN A 719 30.78 -23.32 17.70
N LEU A 720 30.21 -23.19 18.91
CA LEU A 720 28.76 -23.01 19.08
C LEU A 720 28.25 -21.69 18.52
N VAL A 721 28.97 -20.57 18.71
CA VAL A 721 28.64 -19.28 18.09
C VAL A 721 28.63 -19.41 16.57
N ALA A 722 29.64 -20.06 15.98
CA ALA A 722 29.70 -20.28 14.54
C ALA A 722 28.50 -21.11 14.02
N ILE A 723 28.14 -22.18 14.73
CA ILE A 723 26.97 -23.01 14.39
C ILE A 723 25.67 -22.19 14.48
N PHE A 724 25.52 -21.37 15.53
CA PHE A 724 24.33 -20.52 15.70
C PHE A 724 24.25 -19.45 14.60
N GLN A 725 25.36 -18.79 14.26
CA GLN A 725 25.42 -17.81 13.17
C GLN A 725 25.00 -18.43 11.85
N GLU A 726 25.55 -19.61 11.53
CA GLU A 726 25.26 -20.30 10.27
C GLU A 726 23.80 -20.75 10.18
N VAL A 727 23.24 -21.32 11.25
CA VAL A 727 21.88 -21.84 11.26
C VAL A 727 20.83 -20.73 11.33
N LEU A 728 21.09 -19.66 12.09
CA LEU A 728 20.16 -18.54 12.22
C LEU A 728 20.26 -17.55 11.05
N GLY A 729 21.37 -17.57 10.30
CA GLY A 729 21.64 -16.65 9.20
C GLY A 729 21.95 -15.22 9.66
N VAL A 730 22.60 -15.07 10.82
CA VAL A 730 22.91 -13.78 11.45
C VAL A 730 24.42 -13.54 11.51
N LEU A 731 24.83 -12.28 11.34
CA LEU A 731 26.25 -11.90 11.23
C LEU A 731 27.03 -12.05 12.54
N SER A 732 26.38 -11.95 13.70
CA SER A 732 27.00 -12.08 15.02
C SER A 732 26.04 -12.67 16.04
N VAL A 733 26.52 -13.61 16.85
CA VAL A 733 25.80 -14.17 18.01
C VAL A 733 26.72 -14.01 19.24
N GLY A 734 26.26 -13.28 20.25
CA GLY A 734 26.91 -13.19 21.55
C GLY A 734 26.67 -14.46 22.38
N ILE A 735 27.57 -14.78 23.30
CA ILE A 735 27.46 -16.04 24.07
C ILE A 735 26.22 -16.11 24.97
N HIS A 736 25.61 -14.97 25.29
CA HIS A 736 24.40 -14.88 26.10
C HIS A 736 23.13 -14.60 25.28
N ASP A 737 23.24 -14.51 23.96
CA ASP A 737 22.08 -14.26 23.11
C ASP A 737 21.18 -15.50 23.08
N ASN A 738 19.88 -15.29 23.25
CA ASN A 738 18.91 -16.36 23.25
C ASN A 738 18.57 -16.78 21.81
N PHE A 739 18.72 -18.07 21.52
CA PHE A 739 18.46 -18.67 20.21
C PHE A 739 17.08 -18.31 19.65
N PHE A 740 16.05 -18.27 20.50
CA PHE A 740 14.67 -17.99 20.07
C PHE A 740 14.44 -16.49 19.81
N GLU A 741 15.08 -15.61 20.58
CA GLU A 741 15.02 -14.16 20.37
C GLU A 741 15.69 -13.76 19.05
N LEU A 742 16.69 -14.54 18.62
CA LEU A 742 17.35 -14.42 17.31
C LEU A 742 16.56 -15.08 16.16
N LYS A 743 15.25 -15.29 16.32
CA LYS A 743 14.35 -15.92 15.32
C LYS A 743 14.72 -17.39 15.00
N GLY A 744 15.19 -18.13 16.00
CA GLY A 744 15.33 -19.58 15.95
C GLY A 744 13.98 -20.28 16.13
N ASP A 745 13.70 -21.29 15.30
CA ASP A 745 12.51 -22.14 15.40
C ASP A 745 12.89 -23.63 15.52
N SER A 746 11.91 -24.52 15.65
CA SER A 746 12.11 -25.96 15.83
C SER A 746 12.87 -26.63 14.68
N LEU A 747 12.75 -26.10 13.45
CA LEU A 747 13.49 -26.61 12.30
C LEU A 747 14.97 -26.24 12.41
N LYS A 748 15.26 -24.97 12.75
CA LYS A 748 16.63 -24.49 12.99
C LYS A 748 17.27 -25.17 14.19
N MET A 749 16.54 -25.47 15.26
CA MET A 749 17.08 -26.23 16.40
C MET A 749 17.58 -27.61 15.98
N THR A 750 16.83 -28.30 15.13
CA THR A 750 17.22 -29.63 14.64
C THR A 750 18.52 -29.54 13.82
N GLN A 751 18.69 -28.46 13.05
CA GLN A 751 19.92 -28.18 12.31
C GLN A 751 21.11 -27.86 13.23
N VAL A 752 20.89 -27.08 14.30
CA VAL A 752 21.92 -26.83 15.33
C VAL A 752 22.35 -28.14 15.97
N VAL A 753 21.41 -29.00 16.38
CA VAL A 753 21.71 -30.29 17.01
C VAL A 753 22.53 -31.19 16.07
N SER A 754 22.16 -31.26 14.78
CA SER A 754 22.94 -32.03 13.79
C SER A 754 24.37 -31.50 13.67
N ARG A 755 24.53 -30.18 13.55
CA ARG A 755 25.86 -29.56 13.38
C ARG A 755 26.72 -29.61 14.62
N VAL A 756 26.13 -29.51 15.80
CA VAL A 756 26.83 -29.76 17.07
C VAL A 756 27.35 -31.19 17.11
N ARG A 757 26.53 -32.18 16.71
CA ARG A 757 26.98 -33.58 16.63
C ARG A 757 28.13 -33.76 15.64
N GLU A 758 28.07 -33.11 14.49
CA GLU A 758 29.10 -33.22 13.44
C GLU A 758 30.40 -32.49 13.81
N THR A 759 30.31 -31.34 14.47
CA THR A 759 31.45 -30.43 14.71
C THR A 759 32.12 -30.69 16.06
N LEU A 760 31.33 -30.97 17.09
CA LEU A 760 31.80 -31.17 18.46
C LEU A 760 31.82 -32.65 18.86
N ASN A 761 31.25 -33.55 18.05
CA ASN A 761 31.12 -34.97 18.33
C ASN A 761 30.37 -35.28 19.66
N VAL A 762 29.44 -34.39 20.05
CA VAL A 762 28.61 -34.52 21.26
C VAL A 762 27.15 -34.73 20.87
N GLU A 763 26.48 -35.71 21.49
CA GLU A 763 25.02 -35.87 21.34
C GLU A 763 24.26 -34.92 22.27
N LEU A 764 23.52 -33.98 21.65
CA LEU A 764 22.68 -32.99 22.31
C LEU A 764 21.19 -33.28 22.03
N PRO A 765 20.39 -33.69 23.03
CA PRO A 765 18.94 -33.84 22.87
C PRO A 765 18.26 -32.49 22.61
N VAL A 766 17.28 -32.44 21.71
CA VAL A 766 16.55 -31.20 21.36
C VAL A 766 15.92 -30.52 22.60
N SER A 767 15.45 -31.31 23.57
CA SER A 767 14.90 -30.79 24.84
C SER A 767 15.90 -29.94 25.64
N ARG A 768 17.20 -30.22 25.54
CA ARG A 768 18.24 -29.45 26.24
C ARG A 768 18.50 -28.09 25.63
N LEU A 769 18.28 -27.93 24.32
CA LEU A 769 18.43 -26.65 23.64
C LEU A 769 17.29 -25.68 23.98
N PHE A 770 16.13 -26.21 24.37
CA PHE A 770 15.04 -25.42 24.97
C PHE A 770 15.37 -24.94 26.39
N GLU A 771 15.94 -25.80 27.23
CA GLU A 771 16.30 -25.46 28.63
C GLU A 771 17.51 -24.52 28.71
N SER A 772 18.43 -24.63 27.76
CA SER A 772 19.69 -23.89 27.70
C SER A 772 19.83 -23.20 26.34
N SER A 773 19.02 -22.16 26.12
CA SER A 773 18.86 -21.46 24.84
C SER A 773 19.99 -20.49 24.48
N THR A 774 21.13 -20.49 25.19
CA THR A 774 22.28 -19.60 24.92
C THR A 774 23.58 -20.40 24.79
N VAL A 775 24.55 -19.87 24.04
CA VAL A 775 25.83 -20.55 23.78
C VAL A 775 26.62 -20.79 25.07
N ALA A 776 26.66 -19.83 26.00
CA ALA A 776 27.35 -19.97 27.28
C ALA A 776 26.77 -21.14 28.10
N LYS A 777 25.45 -21.26 28.20
CA LYS A 777 24.81 -22.35 28.95
C LYS A 777 25.04 -23.72 28.29
N LEU A 778 25.04 -23.78 26.95
CA LEU A 778 25.35 -25.01 26.23
C LEU A 778 26.82 -25.42 26.40
N SER A 779 27.74 -24.46 26.41
CA SER A 779 29.16 -24.74 26.69
C SER A 779 29.37 -25.27 28.10
N ASP A 780 28.75 -24.65 29.11
CA ASP A 780 28.87 -25.09 30.51
C ASP A 780 28.36 -26.54 30.67
N LEU A 781 27.25 -26.89 30.01
CA LEU A 781 26.71 -28.26 30.00
C LEU A 781 27.66 -29.30 29.38
N PHE A 782 28.45 -28.91 28.38
CA PHE A 782 29.43 -29.81 27.76
C PHE A 782 30.65 -30.00 28.65
N GLU A 783 31.11 -28.96 29.33
CA GLU A 783 32.23 -29.04 30.28
C GLU A 783 31.90 -29.87 31.54
N GLU A 784 30.65 -29.85 32.03
CA GLU A 784 30.21 -30.72 33.15
C GLU A 784 30.18 -32.21 32.77
N ARG A 785 29.87 -32.54 31.50
CA ARG A 785 29.89 -33.91 30.97
C ARG A 785 31.30 -34.45 30.79
N ASP A 786 32.23 -33.63 30.32
CA ASP A 786 33.64 -34.04 30.16
C ASP A 786 34.33 -34.25 31.51
N ASN A 787 34.03 -33.42 32.52
CA ASN A 787 34.60 -33.59 33.87
C ASN A 787 34.07 -34.84 34.59
N SER A 788 32.81 -35.23 34.38
CA SER A 788 32.26 -36.48 34.93
C SER A 788 32.88 -37.72 34.27
N HIS A 789 33.11 -37.70 32.95
CA HIS A 789 33.83 -38.76 32.23
C HIS A 789 35.33 -38.85 32.60
N LEU A 790 36.02 -37.72 32.78
CA LEU A 790 37.42 -37.71 33.27
C LEU A 790 37.54 -38.22 34.71
N SER A 791 36.53 -38.00 35.56
CA SER A 791 36.51 -38.52 36.94
C SER A 791 36.39 -40.04 36.96
N LEU A 792 35.55 -40.62 36.10
CA LEU A 792 35.40 -42.08 35.95
C LEU A 792 36.66 -42.71 35.35
N ALA A 793 37.25 -42.07 34.33
CA ALA A 793 38.48 -42.56 33.70
C ALA A 793 39.67 -42.55 34.68
N LYS A 794 39.81 -41.50 35.51
CA LYS A 794 40.81 -41.46 36.58
C LYS A 794 40.58 -42.51 37.67
N GLN A 795 39.32 -42.81 38.02
CA GLN A 795 38.99 -43.89 38.96
C GLN A 795 39.33 -45.28 38.41
N LEU A 796 39.13 -45.53 37.11
CA LEU A 796 39.49 -46.79 36.44
C LEU A 796 41.02 -46.94 36.25
N GLN A 797 41.74 -45.84 36.05
CA GLN A 797 43.20 -45.83 35.96
C GLN A 797 43.88 -46.00 37.32
N THR A 798 43.30 -45.47 38.41
CA THR A 798 43.76 -45.79 39.78
C THR A 798 43.42 -47.21 40.21
N ALA A 799 42.34 -47.80 39.69
CA ALA A 799 42.04 -49.22 39.89
C ALA A 799 43.04 -50.14 39.15
N SER A 800 43.46 -49.78 37.92
CA SER A 800 44.44 -50.56 37.15
C SER A 800 45.87 -50.44 37.70
N ASN A 801 46.30 -49.24 38.14
CA ASN A 801 47.61 -49.06 38.77
C ASN A 801 47.72 -49.73 40.17
N ASN A 802 46.59 -50.02 40.83
CA ASN A 802 46.56 -50.81 42.06
C ASN A 802 46.58 -52.32 41.81
N GLN A 803 46.39 -52.78 40.56
CA GLN A 803 46.57 -54.18 40.16
C GLN A 803 48.02 -54.47 39.76
N GLU A 804 48.70 -53.55 39.06
CA GLU A 804 50.13 -53.72 38.72
C GLU A 804 51.07 -53.61 39.95
N ASN A 805 50.71 -52.83 40.98
CA ASN A 805 51.45 -52.78 42.25
C ASN A 805 51.19 -53.99 43.20
N ARG A 806 50.37 -54.96 42.78
CA ARG A 806 50.16 -56.23 43.53
C ARG A 806 50.94 -57.42 42.95
N GLU A 807 51.56 -57.29 41.78
CA GLU A 807 52.44 -58.33 41.20
C GLU A 807 53.94 -58.07 41.42
N GLU A 808 54.32 -56.95 42.07
CA GLU A 808 55.70 -56.69 42.55
C GLU A 808 55.91 -56.90 44.07
N ILE A 809 54.92 -57.47 44.77
CA ILE A 809 55.07 -57.99 46.14
C ILE A 809 54.46 -59.40 46.22
N GLU A 810 54.98 -60.30 45.40
CA GLU A 810 55.09 -61.74 45.70
C GLU A 810 56.39 -62.27 45.08
N LEU A 811 57.49 -61.75 45.61
CA LEU A 811 58.76 -62.44 45.83
C LEU A 811 59.38 -61.95 47.14
#